data_AF-A0A2T1GKH5-F1
#
_entry.id   AF-A0A2T1GKH5-F1
#
_cell.length_a   1.000
_cell.length_b   1.000
_cell.length_c   1.000
_cell.angle_alpha   90.00
_cell.angle_beta   90.00
_cell.angle_gamma   90.00
#
_symmetry.space_group_name_H-M   'P 1'
#
loop_
_entity.id
_entity.type
_entity.pdbx_description
1 polymer ?
#
loop_
_entity_poly.entity_id
_entity_poly.type
_entity_poly.pdbx_seq_one_letter_code
_entity_poly.pdbx_strand_id
1 'polypeptide(L)'
;MLESDGASVVAPKIEDLHKSTPNKHSGSNKYIRSSIKSPCPVCGRVKDKDCSLHPDGRTAHCKTYVDGIGHDSSQWHYNGANKQGFQGIFVLKQTEPEFVKSPRPKSNKSYYYPNRDGSPLLRVNRIDKGDGKKDFYQQHWNGSKWVNGNPDHIKRLIPIYRYPEVQQAIQRKELIFVVEGEATADALWALGIAATTTIGGSGGYANYGSYLEDLLGARLVLSPDRDAPGLEYMSNFLRDFSSQIEGWYLAGTVGLWKNPAGGMDIGDDISDRQLTKEQILAKIISSDAVGDYLTSPEPNISPDEDEEEENSQFLQVKLGSLLEIKGKKAPQLFQGDLGKALKVTAQNFNISSEILVFCLLPILSARIPSETRLMINPGTHYLVPALRWTALIGETGTKKSPVLKALLAPLLNIQKQISAKYKAEKDAYDKDYNLWKTEKVDKRGEEPIPPAPMLDCYFSDFTIESIGQSISDRPDDSYLVFVDELAGFFKSMDAYRKGGGDRQKWLDLYNAGALKINRKGSPTIFCPHTSVSILGGLQPSVLAQMIKDDSSAEDGLWNRFMFCRLPQTKTDAFSHNSVSLFECLLALYTNLSSAPVIEHILSDAAKTLWKVWHDDIEDKVMVEASELLRGTYAKAEGIAGRNALIVHRAIAAQQGVVPELAIGGEVMAMAIEWTQWELGQTLLEYQRLGLTDDPELSRILKFIDKFEGKGWITARMVDRWWSTKPHPPANELREFMAKIAKLGYAIGNDKPTDSSQYQIQILGKCTDNTDKASVS
;
A
#
# COMPACT_ATOMS: atom_id res chain seq x y z
N MET A 1 6.40 76.83 26.07
CA MET A 1 6.71 76.55 24.65
C MET A 1 7.31 75.16 24.64
N LEU A 2 6.45 74.15 24.40
CA LEU A 2 6.35 73.38 23.14
C LEU A 2 7.61 72.54 22.91
N GLU A 3 7.60 71.22 22.71
CA GLU A 3 6.60 70.16 22.65
C GLU A 3 7.44 68.87 22.55
N SER A 4 7.07 67.79 23.23
CA SER A 4 7.71 66.48 23.04
C SER A 4 6.62 65.39 23.07
N ASP A 5 6.08 65.11 21.89
CA ASP A 5 5.23 63.95 21.59
C ASP A 5 6.15 62.86 21.03
N GLY A 6 6.17 61.61 21.50
CA GLY A 6 5.08 60.67 21.74
C GLY A 6 5.44 59.42 20.90
N ALA A 7 5.26 58.17 21.30
CA ALA A 7 4.52 57.58 22.40
C ALA A 7 5.17 56.22 22.79
N SER A 8 5.09 55.91 24.08
CA SER A 8 5.36 54.59 24.66
C SER A 8 4.07 53.77 24.64
N VAL A 9 4.14 52.43 24.46
CA VAL A 9 3.22 51.53 25.18
C VAL A 9 3.94 50.24 25.59
N VAL A 10 3.89 50.02 26.90
CA VAL A 10 4.41 48.91 27.70
C VAL A 10 3.59 47.64 27.48
N ALA A 11 4.25 46.49 27.38
CA ALA A 11 3.64 45.16 27.37
C ALA A 11 2.98 44.83 28.73
N PRO A 12 1.76 44.27 28.77
CA PRO A 12 1.17 43.85 30.04
C PRO A 12 1.80 42.54 30.52
N LYS A 13 2.22 42.53 31.79
CA LYS A 13 2.63 41.34 32.53
C LYS A 13 1.42 40.46 32.83
N ILE A 14 1.63 39.15 32.75
CA ILE A 14 0.72 38.12 33.26
C ILE A 14 0.86 38.12 34.79
N GLU A 15 -0.15 38.62 35.49
CA GLU A 15 -0.59 38.26 36.84
C GLU A 15 -1.44 39.41 37.40
N ASP A 16 -2.77 39.23 37.37
CA ASP A 16 -3.63 39.53 38.52
C ASP A 16 -5.07 39.12 38.20
N LEU A 17 -5.38 37.91 38.66
CA LEU A 17 -6.73 37.41 38.86
C LEU A 17 -7.36 38.13 40.06
N HIS A 18 -8.56 38.68 39.83
CA HIS A 18 -9.66 38.96 40.77
C HIS A 18 -10.04 40.42 41.06
N LYS A 19 -11.33 40.66 40.75
CA LYS A 19 -12.30 41.62 41.31
C LYS A 19 -12.27 43.07 40.81
N SER A 20 -13.18 43.38 39.88
CA SER A 20 -14.37 44.22 40.18
C SER A 20 -15.23 44.48 38.92
N THR A 21 -16.52 44.14 39.04
CA THR A 21 -17.66 44.37 38.12
C THR A 21 -18.24 45.80 38.22
N PRO A 22 -19.27 46.21 37.44
CA PRO A 22 -19.74 45.76 36.12
C PRO A 22 -20.07 46.92 35.15
N ASN A 23 -20.10 46.67 33.83
CA ASN A 23 -21.07 47.36 32.98
C ASN A 23 -21.74 46.38 32.01
N LYS A 24 -23.08 46.39 32.06
CA LYS A 24 -23.98 45.38 31.52
C LYS A 24 -24.11 45.48 30.01
N HIS A 25 -23.56 44.52 29.27
CA HIS A 25 -24.23 43.93 28.11
C HIS A 25 -24.21 42.41 28.25
N SER A 26 -25.40 41.84 28.42
CA SER A 26 -25.64 40.40 28.49
C SER A 26 -25.46 39.78 27.11
N GLY A 27 -24.27 39.24 26.82
CA GLY A 27 -24.02 38.37 25.67
C GLY A 27 -23.55 37.01 26.18
N SER A 28 -24.28 35.94 25.86
CA SER A 28 -23.96 34.59 26.31
C SER A 28 -22.62 34.10 25.73
N ASN A 29 -21.69 33.61 26.57
CA ASN A 29 -20.46 32.89 26.18
C ASN A 29 -20.72 31.51 25.51
N LYS A 30 -21.88 31.31 24.91
CA LYS A 30 -22.32 30.04 24.35
C LYS A 30 -22.10 30.04 22.85
N TYR A 31 -21.35 29.06 22.35
CA TYR A 31 -21.19 28.83 20.91
C TYR A 31 -22.55 28.81 20.20
N ILE A 32 -22.65 29.54 19.08
CA ILE A 32 -23.83 29.61 18.24
C ILE A 32 -23.88 28.33 17.41
N ARG A 33 -24.86 27.45 17.68
CA ARG A 33 -25.03 26.21 16.90
C ARG A 33 -25.57 26.51 15.51
N SER A 34 -25.14 25.72 14.52
CA SER A 34 -25.59 25.91 13.15
C SER A 34 -27.10 25.69 13.02
N SER A 35 -27.76 26.55 12.25
CA SER A 35 -29.20 26.56 12.04
C SER A 35 -29.55 27.19 10.69
N ILE A 36 -30.83 27.17 10.30
CA ILE A 36 -31.30 27.77 9.05
C ILE A 36 -31.00 29.28 9.00
N LYS A 37 -30.99 29.95 10.16
CA LYS A 37 -30.67 31.38 10.27
C LYS A 37 -29.17 31.67 10.43
N SER A 38 -28.35 30.66 10.68
CA SER A 38 -26.91 30.78 10.90
C SER A 38 -26.23 29.46 10.47
N PRO A 39 -25.98 29.27 9.16
CA PRO A 39 -25.34 28.07 8.62
C PRO A 39 -23.92 27.89 9.16
N CYS A 40 -23.39 26.67 9.16
CA CYS A 40 -21.97 26.45 9.45
C CYS A 40 -21.11 27.16 8.40
N PRO A 41 -20.18 28.06 8.78
CA PRO A 41 -19.41 28.82 7.82
C PRO A 41 -18.31 28.02 7.11
N VAL A 42 -18.05 26.78 7.57
CA VAL A 42 -17.04 25.88 6.98
C VAL A 42 -17.68 24.91 5.98
N CYS A 43 -18.81 24.28 6.33
CA CYS A 43 -19.46 23.26 5.49
C CYS A 43 -20.85 23.63 4.95
N GLY A 44 -21.35 24.82 5.26
CA GLY A 44 -22.65 25.32 4.78
C GLY A 44 -23.90 24.64 5.34
N ARG A 45 -23.76 23.67 6.26
CA ARG A 45 -24.92 22.95 6.82
C ARG A 45 -25.81 23.86 7.68
N VAL A 46 -27.13 23.68 7.52
CA VAL A 46 -28.18 24.53 8.13
C VAL A 46 -29.09 23.83 9.14
N LYS A 47 -29.01 22.50 9.28
CA LYS A 47 -29.91 21.71 10.16
C LYS A 47 -29.14 20.75 11.07
N ASP A 48 -27.90 21.08 11.41
CA ASP A 48 -27.02 20.21 12.18
C ASP A 48 -26.60 20.92 13.48
N LYS A 49 -27.17 20.53 14.63
CA LYS A 49 -26.81 21.14 15.92
C LYS A 49 -25.36 20.84 16.33
N ASP A 50 -24.66 20.01 15.56
CA ASP A 50 -23.31 19.56 15.85
C ASP A 50 -22.23 20.38 15.17
N CYS A 51 -22.57 21.42 14.40
CA CYS A 51 -21.63 22.46 14.02
C CYS A 51 -21.85 23.70 14.90
N SER A 52 -20.79 24.44 15.23
CA SER A 52 -20.90 25.57 16.14
C SER A 52 -19.89 26.67 15.89
N LEU A 53 -20.32 27.92 15.85
CA LEU A 53 -19.47 29.10 15.70
C LEU A 53 -19.27 29.78 17.06
N HIS A 54 -18.03 30.10 17.40
CA HIS A 54 -17.71 30.86 18.59
C HIS A 54 -18.27 32.29 18.46
N PRO A 55 -18.75 32.94 19.54
CA PRO A 55 -19.36 34.27 19.46
C PRO A 55 -18.45 35.38 18.89
N ASP A 56 -17.13 35.17 18.84
CA ASP A 56 -16.18 36.09 18.18
C ASP A 56 -16.21 36.03 16.65
N GLY A 57 -16.94 35.08 16.06
CA GLY A 57 -17.02 34.85 14.61
C GLY A 57 -15.75 34.29 13.98
N ARG A 58 -14.71 33.98 14.77
CA ARG A 58 -13.37 33.61 14.31
C ARG A 58 -13.06 32.13 14.45
N THR A 59 -13.76 31.41 15.32
CA THR A 59 -13.54 29.97 15.51
C THR A 59 -14.81 29.18 15.24
N ALA A 60 -14.78 28.27 14.27
CA ALA A 60 -15.89 27.39 13.93
C ALA A 60 -15.53 25.93 14.21
N HIS A 61 -16.44 25.18 14.83
CA HIS A 61 -16.35 23.73 14.94
C HIS A 61 -17.25 23.10 13.87
N CYS A 62 -16.68 22.29 13.00
CA CYS A 62 -17.36 21.64 11.90
C CYS A 62 -17.38 20.11 12.07
N LYS A 63 -18.56 19.51 12.01
CA LYS A 63 -18.72 18.04 12.04
C LYS A 63 -18.52 17.38 10.67
N THR A 64 -18.61 18.14 9.58
CA THR A 64 -18.45 17.58 8.23
C THR A 64 -16.99 17.32 7.90
N TYR A 65 -16.11 18.24 8.26
CA TYR A 65 -14.68 18.21 7.96
C TYR A 65 -13.92 18.03 9.27
N VAL A 66 -14.06 16.86 9.90
CA VAL A 66 -13.48 16.60 11.24
C VAL A 66 -11.95 16.57 11.20
N ASP A 67 -11.41 16.04 10.11
CA ASP A 67 -9.99 15.90 9.78
C ASP A 67 -9.44 17.09 8.97
N GLY A 68 -10.29 18.07 8.62
CA GLY A 68 -9.89 19.22 7.82
C GLY A 68 -9.80 18.96 6.32
N ILE A 69 -10.31 17.82 5.81
CA ILE A 69 -10.26 17.48 4.38
C ILE A 69 -11.54 17.94 3.67
N GLY A 70 -11.41 18.66 2.57
CA GLY A 70 -12.52 19.01 1.68
C GLY A 70 -13.28 20.31 2.01
N HIS A 71 -12.81 21.11 2.97
CA HIS A 71 -13.39 22.44 3.25
C HIS A 71 -12.84 23.53 2.32
N ASP A 72 -13.48 24.70 2.34
CA ASP A 72 -12.92 25.90 1.70
C ASP A 72 -11.71 26.40 2.50
N SER A 73 -10.53 25.96 2.07
CA SER A 73 -9.25 26.32 2.66
C SER A 73 -8.84 27.76 2.38
N SER A 74 -9.55 28.49 1.50
CA SER A 74 -9.24 29.89 1.20
C SER A 74 -9.65 30.85 2.32
N GLN A 75 -10.64 30.49 3.14
CA GLN A 75 -11.16 31.32 4.22
C GLN A 75 -10.90 30.76 5.63
N TRP A 76 -10.69 29.46 5.79
CA TRP A 76 -10.58 28.80 7.10
C TRP A 76 -9.34 27.91 7.21
N HIS A 77 -8.60 28.08 8.30
CA HIS A 77 -7.51 27.20 8.71
C HIS A 77 -8.03 26.08 9.61
N TYR A 78 -7.77 24.84 9.23
CA TYR A 78 -7.99 23.71 10.13
C TYR A 78 -6.97 23.75 11.28
N ASN A 79 -7.46 23.66 12.51
CA ASN A 79 -6.69 23.78 13.75
C ASN A 79 -6.89 22.55 14.65
N GLY A 80 -7.01 21.36 14.04
CA GLY A 80 -7.16 20.08 14.74
C GLY A 80 -8.61 19.73 15.08
N ALA A 81 -8.82 18.53 15.62
CA ALA A 81 -10.12 18.13 16.13
C ALA A 81 -10.33 18.64 17.56
N ASN A 82 -11.59 18.79 17.97
CA ASN A 82 -11.93 19.09 19.35
C ASN A 82 -11.49 17.94 20.28
N LYS A 83 -11.47 18.18 21.60
CA LYS A 83 -11.04 17.19 22.62
C LYS A 83 -11.76 15.84 22.55
N GLN A 84 -12.90 15.76 21.86
CA GLN A 84 -13.71 14.57 21.74
C GLN A 84 -13.55 13.90 20.36
N GLY A 85 -12.78 14.48 19.44
CA GLY A 85 -12.54 13.96 18.09
C GLY A 85 -13.74 14.04 17.14
N PHE A 86 -14.85 14.69 17.52
CA PHE A 86 -16.10 14.66 16.74
C PHE A 86 -16.35 15.91 15.89
N GLN A 87 -15.55 16.95 16.06
CA GLN A 87 -15.64 18.18 15.28
C GLN A 87 -14.23 18.65 14.94
N GLY A 88 -14.01 19.06 13.70
CA GLY A 88 -12.83 19.81 13.31
C GLY A 88 -12.95 21.24 13.80
N ILE A 89 -11.89 21.79 14.39
CA ILE A 89 -11.77 23.18 14.81
C ILE A 89 -11.18 23.94 13.62
N PHE A 90 -11.84 25.01 13.22
CA PHE A 90 -11.44 25.87 12.12
C PHE A 90 -11.32 27.29 12.63
N VAL A 91 -10.20 27.94 12.34
CA VAL A 91 -9.95 29.34 12.67
C VAL A 91 -9.99 30.14 11.39
N LEU A 92 -10.75 31.23 11.38
CA LEU A 92 -10.88 32.11 10.23
C LEU A 92 -9.49 32.66 9.88
N LYS A 93 -9.11 32.56 8.61
CA LYS A 93 -7.97 33.31 8.05
C LYS A 93 -8.26 34.77 8.31
N GLN A 94 -7.67 35.35 9.37
CA GLN A 94 -7.64 36.80 9.44
C GLN A 94 -6.89 37.27 8.19
N THR A 95 -7.25 38.45 7.68
CA THR A 95 -6.32 39.27 6.93
C THR A 95 -5.19 39.69 7.88
N GLU A 96 -4.44 38.72 8.39
CA GLU A 96 -3.10 38.96 8.87
C GLU A 96 -2.27 39.23 7.62
N PRO A 97 -1.48 40.31 7.59
CA PRO A 97 -0.54 40.52 6.51
C PRO A 97 0.32 39.26 6.40
N GLU A 98 0.58 38.81 5.16
CA GLU A 98 1.62 37.80 4.93
C GLU A 98 2.86 38.20 5.71
N PHE A 99 3.48 37.26 6.43
CA PHE A 99 4.73 37.54 7.10
C PHE A 99 5.76 37.94 6.04
N VAL A 100 6.10 39.23 6.01
CA VAL A 100 7.14 39.78 5.15
C VAL A 100 8.35 40.04 6.04
N LYS A 101 9.45 39.34 5.79
CA LYS A 101 10.72 39.58 6.51
C LYS A 101 11.10 41.05 6.41
N SER A 102 11.41 41.66 7.55
CA SER A 102 11.86 43.05 7.57
C SER A 102 13.20 43.19 6.83
N PRO A 103 13.37 44.18 5.93
CA PRO A 103 14.64 44.42 5.27
C PRO A 103 15.75 44.67 6.30
N ARG A 104 16.86 43.91 6.22
CA ARG A 104 18.01 44.15 7.08
C ARG A 104 18.67 45.48 6.71
N PRO A 105 19.18 46.25 7.70
CA PRO A 105 19.95 47.46 7.43
C PRO A 105 21.16 47.19 6.53
N LYS A 106 21.61 48.22 5.81
CA LYS A 106 22.78 48.11 4.94
C LYS A 106 24.01 47.72 5.76
N SER A 107 24.62 46.58 5.43
CA SER A 107 25.76 46.04 6.15
C SER A 107 26.69 45.22 5.24
N ASN A 108 27.95 45.06 5.66
CA ASN A 108 28.91 44.17 5.02
C ASN A 108 29.58 43.33 6.10
N LYS A 109 29.45 42.00 6.00
CA LYS A 109 29.97 41.06 7.00
C LYS A 109 30.66 39.89 6.31
N SER A 110 31.83 39.52 6.85
CA SER A 110 32.58 38.34 6.41
C SER A 110 32.43 37.22 7.44
N TYR A 111 32.01 36.05 6.97
CA TYR A 111 31.94 34.80 7.74
C TYR A 111 33.15 33.95 7.40
N TYR A 112 33.92 33.55 8.41
CA TYR A 112 35.17 32.83 8.21
C TYR A 112 34.98 31.33 8.43
N TYR A 113 35.53 30.56 7.51
CA TYR A 113 35.66 29.11 7.57
C TYR A 113 37.16 28.80 7.60
N PRO A 114 37.80 28.85 8.79
CA PRO A 114 39.19 28.42 8.93
C PRO A 114 39.28 26.90 8.68
N ASN A 115 40.48 26.42 8.37
CA ASN A 115 40.74 24.99 8.33
C ASN A 115 40.59 24.38 9.74
N ARG A 116 40.47 23.05 9.84
CA ARG A 116 40.28 22.34 11.12
C ARG A 116 41.43 22.54 12.11
N ASP A 117 42.61 22.89 11.62
CA ASP A 117 43.79 23.27 12.41
C ASP A 117 43.80 24.76 12.85
N GLY A 118 42.80 25.54 12.46
CA GLY A 118 42.65 26.98 12.75
C GLY A 118 43.32 27.91 11.74
N SER A 119 44.00 27.39 10.70
CA SER A 119 44.62 28.24 9.68
C SER A 119 43.59 28.91 8.75
N PRO A 120 43.88 30.09 8.16
CA PRO A 120 42.98 30.76 7.22
C PRO A 120 42.74 29.92 5.95
N LEU A 121 41.48 29.66 5.60
CA LEU A 121 41.10 28.84 4.44
C LEU A 121 40.12 29.59 3.52
N LEU A 122 38.90 29.87 3.98
CA LEU A 122 37.87 30.53 3.18
C LEU A 122 37.08 31.56 4.00
N ARG A 123 36.53 32.56 3.32
CA ARG A 123 35.49 33.43 3.87
C ARG A 123 34.35 33.68 2.88
N VAL A 124 33.14 33.77 3.41
CA VAL A 124 31.93 34.19 2.69
C VAL A 124 31.62 35.63 3.05
N ASN A 125 31.62 36.52 2.06
CA ASN A 125 31.26 37.92 2.27
C ASN A 125 29.79 38.12 1.90
N ARG A 126 29.01 38.67 2.84
CA ARG A 126 27.61 39.03 2.66
C ARG A 126 27.47 40.56 2.67
N ILE A 127 26.84 41.09 1.63
CA ILE A 127 26.48 42.50 1.52
C ILE A 127 24.96 42.62 1.56
N ASP A 128 24.40 43.18 2.62
CA ASP A 128 23.00 43.54 2.70
C ASP A 128 22.81 44.97 2.16
N LYS A 129 21.91 45.17 1.19
CA LYS A 129 21.75 46.45 0.47
C LYS A 129 20.80 47.44 1.17
N GLY A 130 20.08 47.00 2.20
CA GLY A 130 19.10 47.83 2.93
C GLY A 130 17.68 47.81 2.35
N ASP A 131 17.51 47.26 1.15
CA ASP A 131 16.24 47.16 0.40
C ASP A 131 15.67 45.73 0.37
N GLY A 132 16.21 44.84 1.21
CA GLY A 132 15.88 43.41 1.23
C GLY A 132 16.73 42.55 0.29
N LYS A 133 17.55 43.15 -0.60
CA LYS A 133 18.48 42.40 -1.45
C LYS A 133 19.81 42.16 -0.76
N LYS A 134 20.41 41.02 -1.05
CA LYS A 134 21.71 40.58 -0.51
C LYS A 134 22.57 40.00 -1.64
N ASP A 135 23.87 40.28 -1.60
CA ASP A 135 24.86 39.64 -2.47
C ASP A 135 25.84 38.82 -1.63
N PHE A 136 26.28 37.69 -2.19
CA PHE A 136 27.29 36.84 -1.59
C PHE A 136 28.44 36.62 -2.56
N TYR A 137 29.67 36.65 -2.05
CA TYR A 137 30.83 36.20 -2.80
C TYR A 137 31.86 35.55 -1.87
N GLN A 138 32.53 34.52 -2.38
CA GLN A 138 33.49 33.73 -1.63
C GLN A 138 34.91 34.17 -1.95
N GLN A 139 35.79 34.10 -0.96
CA GLN A 139 37.22 34.33 -1.13
C GLN A 139 38.00 33.25 -0.40
N HIS A 140 39.05 32.72 -1.03
CA HIS A 140 39.98 31.79 -0.40
C HIS A 140 41.29 32.49 -0.05
N TRP A 141 41.98 31.95 0.96
CA TRP A 141 43.32 32.37 1.32
C TRP A 141 44.35 31.68 0.42
N ASN A 142 45.19 32.45 -0.26
CA ASN A 142 46.23 31.90 -1.14
C ASN A 142 47.61 31.74 -0.46
N GLY A 143 47.66 31.86 0.88
CA GLY A 143 48.90 31.91 1.66
C GLY A 143 49.39 33.33 2.01
N SER A 144 48.87 34.37 1.36
CA SER A 144 49.28 35.78 1.61
C SER A 144 48.14 36.79 1.64
N LYS A 145 47.08 36.58 0.84
CA LYS A 145 45.93 37.47 0.73
C LYS A 145 44.65 36.69 0.41
N TRP A 146 43.51 37.34 0.64
CA TRP A 146 42.20 36.85 0.21
C TRP A 146 42.00 37.10 -1.28
N VAL A 147 41.68 36.03 -2.03
CA VAL A 147 41.47 36.06 -3.48
C VAL A 147 40.04 35.60 -3.79
N ASN A 148 39.39 36.26 -4.76
CA ASN A 148 38.02 35.92 -5.17
C ASN A 148 37.91 34.50 -5.74
N GLY A 149 36.83 33.82 -5.37
CA GLY A 149 36.49 32.48 -5.82
C GLY A 149 36.79 31.38 -4.79
N ASN A 150 36.23 30.21 -5.05
CA ASN A 150 36.38 29.01 -4.25
C ASN A 150 36.76 27.82 -5.17
N PRO A 151 38.06 27.55 -5.34
CA PRO A 151 38.58 26.45 -6.15
C PRO A 151 38.12 25.07 -5.65
N ASP A 152 37.93 24.11 -6.54
CA ASP A 152 37.40 22.77 -6.19
C ASP A 152 38.23 22.01 -5.15
N HIS A 153 39.55 22.18 -5.15
CA HIS A 153 40.44 21.57 -4.16
C HIS A 153 40.27 22.17 -2.74
N ILE A 154 39.74 23.39 -2.63
CA ILE A 154 39.42 24.03 -1.35
C ILE A 154 38.03 23.63 -0.87
N LYS A 155 37.07 23.48 -1.80
CA LYS A 155 35.67 23.16 -1.47
C LYS A 155 35.55 22.02 -0.46
N ARG A 156 36.25 20.91 -0.70
CA ARG A 156 36.23 19.68 0.13
C ARG A 156 36.89 19.83 1.51
N LEU A 157 37.62 20.91 1.76
CA LEU A 157 38.35 21.15 3.01
C LEU A 157 37.57 22.05 3.98
N ILE A 158 36.48 22.66 3.52
CA ILE A 158 35.72 23.64 4.29
C ILE A 158 34.97 22.91 5.42
N PRO A 159 35.22 23.23 6.70
CA PRO A 159 34.46 22.62 7.78
C PRO A 159 33.11 23.30 7.98
N ILE A 160 32.31 22.80 8.91
CA ILE A 160 31.12 23.51 9.41
C ILE A 160 31.45 24.92 9.93
N TYR A 161 30.48 25.82 9.90
CA TYR A 161 30.64 27.18 10.42
C TYR A 161 30.86 27.17 11.94
N ARG A 162 31.82 27.97 12.43
CA ARG A 162 32.27 27.99 13.85
C ARG A 162 32.80 26.65 14.35
N TYR A 163 33.50 25.91 13.48
CA TYR A 163 34.08 24.61 13.82
C TYR A 163 34.79 24.57 15.19
N PRO A 164 35.73 25.47 15.54
CA PRO A 164 36.41 25.42 16.84
C PRO A 164 35.45 25.54 18.04
N GLU A 165 34.49 26.45 17.97
CA GLU A 165 33.51 26.65 19.04
C GLU A 165 32.51 25.48 19.14
N VAL A 166 32.13 24.89 18.01
CA VAL A 166 31.28 23.70 17.96
C VAL A 166 32.01 22.50 18.56
N GLN A 167 33.30 22.29 18.26
CA GLN A 167 34.09 21.22 18.89
C GLN A 167 34.12 21.35 20.42
N GLN A 168 34.25 22.58 20.94
CA GLN A 168 34.18 22.81 22.38
C GLN A 168 32.78 22.54 22.95
N ALA A 169 31.71 22.87 22.22
CA ALA A 169 30.33 22.56 22.63
C ALA A 169 30.08 21.03 22.67
N ILE A 170 30.61 20.28 21.69
CA ILE A 170 30.57 18.81 21.67
C ILE A 170 31.27 18.25 22.92
N GLN A 171 32.47 18.73 23.25
CA GLN A 171 33.20 18.31 24.46
C GLN A 171 32.41 18.58 25.76
N ARG A 172 31.65 19.69 25.80
CA ARG A 172 30.76 20.03 26.92
C ARG A 172 29.42 19.30 26.88
N LYS A 173 29.16 18.48 25.86
CA LYS A 173 27.90 17.76 25.61
C LYS A 173 26.68 18.69 25.52
N GLU A 174 26.89 19.89 25.00
CA GLU A 174 25.82 20.88 24.77
C GLU A 174 24.97 20.48 23.57
N LEU A 175 23.71 20.93 23.55
CA LEU A 175 22.86 20.84 22.35
C LEU A 175 23.34 21.86 21.32
N ILE A 176 23.49 21.41 20.08
CA ILE A 176 23.98 22.20 18.95
C ILE A 176 22.86 22.33 17.92
N PHE A 177 22.45 23.57 17.66
CA PHE A 177 21.44 23.88 16.66
C PHE A 177 22.06 23.89 15.26
N VAL A 178 21.46 23.16 14.33
CA VAL A 178 21.75 23.24 12.91
C VAL A 178 20.73 24.18 12.27
N VAL A 179 21.22 25.30 11.74
CA VAL A 179 20.40 26.35 11.10
C VAL A 179 20.85 26.56 9.65
N GLU A 180 20.05 27.24 8.83
CA GLU A 180 20.36 27.41 7.41
C GLU A 180 21.51 28.41 7.12
N GLY A 181 21.68 29.46 7.93
CA GLY A 181 22.63 30.54 7.62
C GLY A 181 23.54 31.00 8.76
N GLU A 182 24.71 31.56 8.41
CA GLU A 182 25.75 31.96 9.38
C GLU A 182 25.28 33.09 10.30
N ALA A 183 24.43 33.98 9.79
CA ALA A 183 23.86 35.06 10.59
C ALA A 183 22.93 34.55 11.69
N THR A 184 22.15 33.49 11.41
CA THR A 184 21.24 32.87 12.36
C THR A 184 22.03 32.08 13.41
N ALA A 185 23.11 31.40 12.99
CA ALA A 185 24.03 30.74 13.92
C ALA A 185 24.67 31.76 14.88
N ASP A 186 25.17 32.89 14.37
CA ASP A 186 25.73 33.97 15.19
C ASP A 186 24.71 34.55 16.19
N ALA A 187 23.43 34.66 15.80
CA ALA A 187 22.37 35.15 16.68
C ALA A 187 22.13 34.20 17.86
N LEU A 188 22.16 32.88 17.62
CA LEU A 188 22.06 31.87 18.69
C LEU A 188 23.28 31.91 19.63
N TRP A 189 24.49 32.07 19.08
CA TRP A 189 25.70 32.24 19.88
C TRP A 189 25.65 33.49 20.78
N ALA A 190 25.05 34.59 20.30
CA ALA A 190 24.85 35.79 21.12
C ALA A 190 23.90 35.56 22.32
N LEU A 191 22.99 34.59 22.20
CA LEU A 191 22.14 34.12 23.30
C LEU A 191 22.79 33.02 24.15
N GLY A 192 24.02 32.60 23.82
CA GLY A 192 24.72 31.51 24.50
C GLY A 192 24.17 30.12 24.18
N ILE A 193 23.63 29.93 22.96
CA ILE A 193 23.22 28.62 22.41
C ILE A 193 24.24 28.22 21.34
N ALA A 194 24.80 27.02 21.44
CA ALA A 194 25.71 26.51 20.42
C ALA A 194 24.94 26.24 19.12
N ALA A 195 25.46 26.74 18.00
CA ALA A 195 24.82 26.59 16.70
C ALA A 195 25.83 26.55 15.55
N THR A 196 25.45 25.93 14.44
CA THR A 196 26.26 25.84 13.24
C THR A 196 25.42 25.83 11.97
N THR A 197 26.07 26.03 10.83
CA THR A 197 25.55 25.82 9.47
C THR A 197 26.70 25.33 8.57
N THR A 198 26.38 24.95 7.33
CA THR A 198 27.36 24.62 6.30
C THR A 198 27.47 25.77 5.29
N ILE A 199 28.61 25.81 4.60
CA ILE A 199 28.81 26.84 3.58
C ILE A 199 27.77 26.70 2.46
N GLY A 200 27.10 27.81 2.14
CA GLY A 200 26.08 27.85 1.09
C GLY A 200 24.70 27.37 1.52
N GLY A 201 24.52 26.93 2.77
CA GLY A 201 23.22 26.54 3.33
C GLY A 201 22.50 25.47 2.50
N SER A 202 21.20 25.66 2.28
CA SER A 202 20.32 24.73 1.55
C SER A 202 20.81 24.36 0.14
N GLY A 203 21.46 25.27 -0.57
CA GLY A 203 22.03 24.98 -1.91
C GLY A 203 23.50 24.49 -1.89
N GLY A 204 24.11 24.34 -0.72
CA GLY A 204 25.55 24.13 -0.56
C GLY A 204 25.95 22.75 -0.07
N TYR A 205 25.11 22.05 0.70
CA TYR A 205 25.53 20.88 1.49
C TYR A 205 26.32 19.83 0.69
N ALA A 206 25.78 19.34 -0.44
CA ALA A 206 26.43 18.33 -1.28
C ALA A 206 27.68 18.85 -2.05
N ASN A 207 27.75 20.17 -2.28
CA ASN A 207 28.77 20.77 -3.16
C ASN A 207 30.14 21.00 -2.47
N TYR A 208 30.21 20.89 -1.14
CA TYR A 208 31.41 21.25 -0.36
C TYR A 208 31.97 20.13 0.54
N GLY A 209 31.48 18.89 0.42
CA GLY A 209 32.08 17.70 1.02
C GLY A 209 31.36 17.14 2.25
N SER A 210 31.98 16.17 2.93
CA SER A 210 31.40 15.47 4.08
C SER A 210 31.70 16.19 5.40
N TYR A 211 30.65 16.44 6.19
CA TYR A 211 30.74 17.03 7.53
C TYR A 211 30.69 15.98 8.65
N LEU A 212 30.74 14.69 8.30
CA LEU A 212 30.58 13.57 9.24
C LEU A 212 31.56 13.65 10.42
N GLU A 213 32.83 13.92 10.12
CA GLU A 213 33.87 14.05 11.14
C GLU A 213 33.69 15.32 11.99
N ASP A 214 33.12 16.39 11.44
CA ASP A 214 32.97 17.66 12.13
C ASP A 214 31.90 17.60 13.24
N LEU A 215 30.88 16.78 13.05
CA LEU A 215 29.75 16.65 13.97
C LEU A 215 29.70 15.29 14.66
N LEU A 216 30.79 14.51 14.62
CA LEU A 216 30.87 13.23 15.30
C LEU A 216 30.73 13.41 16.82
N GLY A 217 29.76 12.73 17.42
CA GLY A 217 29.42 12.81 18.83
C GLY A 217 28.62 14.05 19.23
N ALA A 218 28.17 14.87 18.28
CA ALA A 218 27.34 16.04 18.56
C ALA A 218 25.92 15.64 18.99
N ARG A 219 25.26 16.49 19.78
CA ARG A 219 23.83 16.38 20.11
C ARG A 219 23.08 17.46 19.34
N LEU A 220 22.32 17.08 18.33
CA LEU A 220 21.83 17.99 17.30
C LEU A 220 20.35 18.35 17.48
N VAL A 221 20.03 19.62 17.21
CA VAL A 221 18.66 20.12 17.05
C VAL A 221 18.52 20.75 15.67
N LEU A 222 17.57 20.28 14.87
CA LEU A 222 17.35 20.79 13.51
C LEU A 222 16.40 21.99 13.53
N SER A 223 16.78 23.09 12.88
CA SER A 223 15.96 24.30 12.82
C SER A 223 15.89 24.86 11.39
N PRO A 224 14.96 24.36 10.57
CA PRO A 224 14.82 24.77 9.17
C PRO A 224 14.21 26.17 9.02
N ASP A 225 14.45 26.81 7.87
CA ASP A 225 13.55 27.86 7.37
C ASP A 225 12.19 27.24 7.02
N ARG A 226 11.11 27.99 7.20
CA ARG A 226 9.73 27.54 6.92
C ARG A 226 9.43 27.58 5.41
N ASP A 227 10.13 26.77 4.65
CA ASP A 227 9.91 26.51 3.22
C ASP A 227 10.51 25.15 2.80
N ALA A 228 10.32 24.79 1.52
CA ALA A 228 10.80 23.52 0.99
C ALA A 228 12.34 23.41 1.00
N PRO A 229 13.12 24.42 0.53
CA PRO A 229 14.59 24.36 0.60
C PRO A 229 15.15 24.22 2.02
N GLY A 230 14.55 24.88 3.02
CA GLY A 230 14.97 24.77 4.41
C GLY A 230 14.74 23.36 4.99
N LEU A 231 13.62 22.72 4.65
CA LEU A 231 13.34 21.33 5.05
C LEU A 231 14.25 20.32 4.31
N GLU A 232 14.47 20.52 3.02
CA GLU A 232 15.39 19.71 2.22
C GLU A 232 16.82 19.79 2.77
N TYR A 233 17.26 20.99 3.16
CA TYR A 233 18.56 21.17 3.81
C TYR A 233 18.72 20.32 5.07
N MET A 234 17.69 20.29 5.93
CA MET A 234 17.69 19.48 7.16
C MET A 234 17.65 17.97 6.89
N SER A 235 17.12 17.54 5.75
CA SER A 235 17.11 16.12 5.36
C SER A 235 18.52 15.54 5.19
N ASN A 236 19.50 16.36 4.78
CA ASN A 236 20.90 15.95 4.71
C ASN A 236 21.44 15.56 6.09
N PHE A 237 21.10 16.32 7.13
CA PHE A 237 21.53 16.01 8.49
C PHE A 237 20.77 14.81 9.07
N LEU A 238 19.50 14.60 8.70
CA LEU A 238 18.77 13.38 9.05
C LEU A 238 19.44 12.14 8.45
N ARG A 239 19.85 12.21 7.18
CA ARG A 239 20.58 11.13 6.51
C ARG A 239 21.90 10.83 7.23
N ASP A 240 22.70 11.87 7.47
CA ASP A 240 24.10 11.70 7.90
C ASP A 240 24.25 11.55 9.43
N PHE A 241 23.28 12.05 10.21
CA PHE A 241 23.37 12.14 11.67
C PHE A 241 22.08 11.72 12.41
N SER A 242 21.24 10.86 11.82
CA SER A 242 19.96 10.39 12.40
C SER A 242 20.04 10.05 13.89
N SER A 243 21.05 9.29 14.30
CA SER A 243 21.26 8.84 15.69
C SER A 243 21.67 9.96 16.68
N GLN A 244 22.06 11.13 16.17
CA GLN A 244 22.54 12.27 16.95
C GLN A 244 21.49 13.39 17.08
N ILE A 245 20.36 13.28 16.38
CA ILE A 245 19.31 14.30 16.36
C ILE A 245 18.32 14.06 17.51
N GLU A 246 18.35 14.98 18.47
CA GLU A 246 17.52 14.91 19.68
C GLU A 246 16.21 15.69 19.59
N GLY A 247 16.08 16.59 18.60
CA GLY A 247 14.83 17.32 18.39
C GLY A 247 14.84 18.34 17.27
N TRP A 248 13.72 19.05 17.16
CA TRP A 248 13.45 20.05 16.14
C TRP A 248 13.00 21.36 16.76
N TYR A 249 13.41 22.47 16.16
CA TYR A 249 12.86 23.79 16.45
C TYR A 249 12.16 24.35 15.21
N LEU A 250 10.84 24.48 15.30
CA LEU A 250 9.98 25.01 14.24
C LEU A 250 9.61 26.47 14.56
N ALA A 251 10.13 27.42 13.78
CA ALA A 251 9.92 28.86 13.99
C ALA A 251 8.44 29.27 13.82
N GLY A 252 7.96 30.24 14.59
CA GLY A 252 6.53 30.62 14.53
C GLY A 252 5.59 29.69 15.31
N THR A 253 4.31 29.61 14.91
CA THR A 253 3.30 28.75 15.55
C THR A 253 3.15 27.42 14.81
N VAL A 254 2.84 26.36 15.55
CA VAL A 254 2.78 24.97 15.05
C VAL A 254 1.86 24.80 13.83
N GLY A 255 0.73 25.50 13.77
CA GLY A 255 -0.20 25.42 12.64
C GLY A 255 0.37 25.92 11.31
N LEU A 256 1.46 26.69 11.33
CA LEU A 256 2.14 27.22 10.15
C LEU A 256 3.03 26.20 9.42
N TRP A 257 3.30 25.04 10.04
CA TRP A 257 4.21 24.01 9.52
C TRP A 257 3.52 22.88 8.75
N LYS A 258 2.18 22.82 8.79
CA LYS A 258 1.37 21.94 7.93
C LYS A 258 1.31 22.39 6.45
N ASN A 259 1.87 23.55 6.12
CA ASN A 259 2.08 24.07 4.76
C ASN A 259 3.22 25.09 4.82
N PRO A 260 4.50 24.65 4.87
CA PRO A 260 5.63 25.54 5.08
C PRO A 260 5.82 26.48 3.88
N ALA A 261 5.71 27.79 4.13
CA ALA A 261 5.90 28.83 3.13
C ALA A 261 6.32 30.15 3.80
N GLY A 262 7.04 31.01 3.07
CA GLY A 262 7.42 32.35 3.53
C GLY A 262 8.76 32.41 4.28
N GLY A 263 9.49 31.30 4.40
CA GLY A 263 10.90 31.25 4.78
C GLY A 263 11.20 31.69 6.22
N MET A 264 10.23 31.74 7.12
CA MET A 264 10.44 32.14 8.52
C MET A 264 11.41 31.19 9.23
N ASP A 265 12.43 31.72 9.92
CA ASP A 265 13.45 30.93 10.62
C ASP A 265 13.56 31.27 12.11
N ILE A 266 14.40 30.52 12.84
CA ILE A 266 14.67 30.81 14.26
C ILE A 266 15.35 32.18 14.45
N GLY A 267 16.06 32.67 13.44
CA GLY A 267 16.63 34.01 13.42
C GLY A 267 15.55 35.08 13.52
N ASP A 268 14.45 34.92 12.80
CA ASP A 268 13.28 35.82 12.85
C ASP A 268 12.58 35.76 14.22
N ASP A 269 12.46 34.57 14.84
CA ASP A 269 11.94 34.44 16.21
C ASP A 269 12.84 35.18 17.24
N ILE A 270 14.15 35.23 17.02
CA ILE A 270 15.10 35.98 17.87
C ILE A 270 14.99 37.49 17.61
N SER A 271 15.05 37.93 16.35
CA SER A 271 15.11 39.36 16.02
C SER A 271 13.77 40.07 16.18
N ASP A 272 12.69 39.43 15.74
CA ASP A 272 11.39 40.07 15.60
C ASP A 272 10.51 39.82 16.83
N ARG A 273 10.71 38.69 17.52
CA ARG A 273 9.93 38.30 18.71
C ARG A 273 10.73 38.34 20.01
N GLN A 274 12.04 38.62 19.95
CA GLN A 274 12.91 38.81 21.12
C GLN A 274 12.87 37.62 22.09
N LEU A 275 12.78 36.39 21.57
CA LEU A 275 12.75 35.20 22.41
C LEU A 275 14.07 35.01 23.16
N THR A 276 13.98 34.63 24.44
CA THR A 276 15.15 34.32 25.27
C THR A 276 15.67 32.91 25.02
N LYS A 277 16.88 32.61 25.50
CA LYS A 277 17.47 31.27 25.45
C LYS A 277 16.53 30.21 26.04
N GLU A 278 15.93 30.50 27.19
CA GLU A 278 15.03 29.58 27.90
C GLU A 278 13.77 29.29 27.08
N GLN A 279 13.21 30.30 26.41
CA GLN A 279 12.03 30.16 25.57
C GLN A 279 12.32 29.35 24.29
N ILE A 280 13.51 29.53 23.72
CA ILE A 280 13.95 28.76 22.55
C ILE A 280 14.09 27.28 22.91
N LEU A 281 14.80 26.98 24.00
CA LEU A 281 15.02 25.60 24.45
C LEU A 281 13.72 24.91 24.86
N ALA A 282 12.77 25.64 25.46
CA ALA A 282 11.47 25.11 25.84
C ALA A 282 10.56 24.75 24.65
N LYS A 283 10.85 25.27 23.45
CA LYS A 283 10.06 25.04 22.22
C LYS A 283 10.61 23.88 21.37
N ILE A 284 11.69 23.22 21.81
CA ILE A 284 12.22 22.05 21.12
C ILE A 284 11.19 20.92 21.18
N ILE A 285 10.88 20.37 20.01
CA ILE A 285 9.98 19.25 19.81
C ILE A 285 10.84 17.98 19.71
N SER A 286 10.43 16.87 20.33
CA SER A 286 11.14 15.60 20.20
C SER A 286 11.05 15.08 18.76
N SER A 287 12.06 14.32 18.34
CA SER A 287 12.10 13.71 16.99
C SER A 287 10.86 12.85 16.68
N ASP A 288 10.29 12.16 17.68
CA ASP A 288 9.09 11.34 17.52
C ASP A 288 7.81 12.15 17.27
N ALA A 289 7.75 13.40 17.74
CA ALA A 289 6.57 14.24 17.66
C ALA A 289 6.57 15.16 16.42
N VAL A 290 7.67 15.22 15.65
CA VAL A 290 7.79 16.15 14.50
C VAL A 290 6.85 15.76 13.34
N GLY A 291 6.57 14.46 13.18
CA GLY A 291 5.68 13.94 12.14
C GLY A 291 4.23 14.43 12.24
N ASP A 292 3.79 14.83 13.44
CA ASP A 292 2.46 15.42 13.67
C ASP A 292 2.36 16.87 13.12
N TYR A 293 3.50 17.48 12.79
CA TYR A 293 3.62 18.90 12.46
C TYR A 293 4.07 19.17 11.02
N LEU A 294 4.78 18.25 10.38
CA LEU A 294 5.23 18.34 8.99
C LEU A 294 4.37 17.43 8.10
N THR A 295 3.56 18.00 7.23
CA THR A 295 2.88 17.26 6.15
C THR A 295 3.86 17.08 5.00
N SER A 296 4.33 15.87 4.76
CA SER A 296 5.30 15.56 3.70
C SER A 296 4.78 15.95 2.30
N PRO A 297 5.42 16.90 1.58
CA PRO A 297 5.46 16.88 0.13
C PRO A 297 6.71 16.10 -0.30
N GLU A 298 6.55 15.06 -1.12
CA GLU A 298 7.70 14.29 -1.64
C GLU A 298 8.70 15.23 -2.36
N PRO A 299 10.01 15.17 -2.04
CA PRO A 299 11.01 16.01 -2.68
C PRO A 299 11.36 15.48 -4.07
N ASN A 300 11.47 16.42 -5.02
CA ASN A 300 11.92 16.20 -6.39
C ASN A 300 13.43 16.50 -6.45
N ILE A 301 14.26 15.51 -6.13
CA ILE A 301 15.73 15.59 -6.19
C ILE A 301 16.18 15.02 -7.53
N SER A 302 17.00 15.76 -8.28
CA SER A 302 17.80 15.18 -9.37
C SER A 302 18.93 14.35 -8.73
N PRO A 303 19.01 13.03 -8.92
CA PRO A 303 19.95 12.21 -8.18
C PRO A 303 21.40 12.48 -8.65
N ASP A 304 22.35 12.44 -7.72
CA ASP A 304 23.79 12.43 -8.02
C ASP A 304 24.13 11.21 -8.92
N GLU A 305 25.14 11.29 -9.79
CA GLU A 305 25.47 10.20 -10.75
C GLU A 305 25.69 8.84 -10.07
N ASP A 306 26.25 8.83 -8.85
CA ASP A 306 26.44 7.63 -8.02
C ASP A 306 25.11 7.09 -7.44
N GLU A 307 24.19 7.98 -7.03
CA GLU A 307 22.84 7.59 -6.56
C GLU A 307 21.93 7.14 -7.73
N GLU A 308 22.08 7.73 -8.92
CA GLU A 308 21.41 7.27 -10.15
C GLU A 308 21.86 5.87 -10.55
N GLU A 309 23.16 5.56 -10.43
CA GLU A 309 23.70 4.23 -10.70
C GLU A 309 23.21 3.19 -9.67
N GLU A 310 23.28 3.49 -8.38
CA GLU A 310 22.79 2.58 -7.33
C GLU A 310 21.27 2.33 -7.44
N ASN A 311 20.46 3.37 -7.66
CA ASN A 311 19.03 3.23 -7.88
C ASN A 311 18.73 2.46 -9.17
N SER A 312 19.49 2.70 -10.24
CA SER A 312 19.34 1.96 -11.50
C SER A 312 19.68 0.47 -11.33
N GLN A 313 20.74 0.14 -10.58
CA GLN A 313 21.10 -1.25 -10.28
C GLN A 313 20.02 -1.94 -9.43
N PHE A 314 19.52 -1.25 -8.41
CA PHE A 314 18.43 -1.76 -7.57
C PHE A 314 17.15 -2.04 -8.37
N LEU A 315 16.73 -1.07 -9.20
CA LEU A 315 15.59 -1.23 -10.11
C LEU A 315 15.82 -2.37 -11.11
N GLN A 316 17.04 -2.50 -11.63
CA GLN A 316 17.38 -3.57 -12.57
C GLN A 316 17.23 -4.96 -11.95
N VAL A 317 17.73 -5.15 -10.72
CA VAL A 317 17.62 -6.41 -9.96
C VAL A 317 16.16 -6.74 -9.65
N LYS A 318 15.41 -5.79 -9.07
CA LYS A 318 13.99 -6.00 -8.73
C LYS A 318 13.14 -6.28 -9.96
N LEU A 319 13.32 -5.50 -11.03
CA LEU A 319 12.62 -5.70 -12.28
C LEU A 319 12.99 -7.03 -12.93
N GLY A 320 14.26 -7.43 -12.86
CA GLY A 320 14.74 -8.72 -13.35
C GLY A 320 14.03 -9.89 -12.68
N SER A 321 13.96 -9.86 -11.35
CA SER A 321 13.22 -10.84 -10.54
C SER A 321 11.73 -10.90 -10.93
N LEU A 322 11.06 -9.74 -11.05
CA LEU A 322 9.66 -9.70 -11.47
C LEU A 322 9.45 -10.24 -12.89
N LEU A 323 10.35 -9.94 -13.82
CA LEU A 323 10.25 -10.43 -15.21
C LEU A 323 10.57 -11.92 -15.32
N GLU A 324 11.45 -12.44 -14.46
CA GLU A 324 11.68 -13.87 -14.32
C GLU A 324 10.40 -14.58 -13.82
N ILE A 325 9.77 -14.05 -12.77
CA ILE A 325 8.48 -14.54 -12.27
C ILE A 325 7.41 -14.50 -13.36
N LYS A 326 7.30 -13.38 -14.09
CA LYS A 326 6.37 -13.23 -15.22
C LYS A 326 6.63 -14.25 -16.32
N GLY A 327 7.90 -14.57 -16.54
CA GLY A 327 8.35 -15.51 -17.55
C GLY A 327 8.22 -16.98 -17.16
N LYS A 328 8.02 -17.31 -15.89
CA LYS A 328 7.96 -18.69 -15.39
C LYS A 328 6.66 -19.35 -15.85
N LYS A 329 6.79 -20.54 -16.44
CA LYS A 329 5.66 -21.40 -16.78
C LYS A 329 5.29 -22.24 -15.56
N ALA A 330 4.00 -22.44 -15.33
CA ALA A 330 3.56 -23.36 -14.27
C ALA A 330 3.79 -24.82 -14.72
N PRO A 331 3.95 -25.76 -13.77
CA PRO A 331 4.00 -27.17 -14.10
C PRO A 331 2.66 -27.66 -14.63
N GLN A 332 2.69 -28.73 -15.45
CA GLN A 332 1.48 -29.35 -15.95
C GLN A 332 0.87 -30.27 -14.89
N LEU A 333 -0.23 -29.84 -14.25
CA LEU A 333 -0.90 -30.62 -13.20
C LEU A 333 -1.67 -31.84 -13.73
N PHE A 334 -2.30 -31.71 -14.91
CA PHE A 334 -3.18 -32.73 -15.47
C PHE A 334 -2.69 -33.23 -16.82
N GLN A 335 -2.71 -34.54 -17.00
CA GLN A 335 -2.28 -35.23 -18.21
C GLN A 335 -3.46 -35.93 -18.91
N GLY A 336 -3.16 -36.68 -19.98
CA GLY A 336 -4.17 -37.42 -20.73
C GLY A 336 -5.21 -36.51 -21.39
N ASP A 337 -6.45 -36.98 -21.45
CA ASP A 337 -7.53 -36.27 -22.14
C ASP A 337 -7.95 -34.99 -21.43
N LEU A 338 -7.90 -34.95 -20.09
CA LEU A 338 -8.15 -33.74 -19.33
C LEU A 338 -7.10 -32.65 -19.64
N GLY A 339 -5.81 -33.01 -19.61
CA GLY A 339 -4.73 -32.09 -19.96
C GLY A 339 -4.85 -31.53 -21.38
N LYS A 340 -5.19 -32.40 -22.35
CA LYS A 340 -5.47 -31.99 -23.74
C LYS A 340 -6.67 -31.05 -23.83
N ALA A 341 -7.79 -31.38 -23.17
CA ALA A 341 -9.02 -30.60 -23.19
C ALA A 341 -8.83 -29.20 -22.58
N LEU A 342 -8.08 -29.10 -21.48
CA LEU A 342 -7.69 -27.84 -20.86
C LEU A 342 -6.84 -26.98 -21.81
N LYS A 343 -5.82 -27.56 -22.43
CA LYS A 343 -4.96 -26.85 -23.40
C LYS A 343 -5.75 -26.34 -24.60
N VAL A 344 -6.62 -27.18 -25.16
CA VAL A 344 -7.48 -26.84 -26.29
C VAL A 344 -8.46 -25.72 -25.93
N THR A 345 -9.06 -25.78 -24.74
CA THR A 345 -9.99 -24.76 -24.27
C THR A 345 -9.27 -23.42 -24.01
N ALA A 346 -8.05 -23.47 -23.45
CA ALA A 346 -7.23 -22.28 -23.26
C ALA A 346 -6.86 -21.61 -24.59
N GLN A 347 -6.52 -22.41 -25.61
CA GLN A 347 -6.28 -21.92 -26.98
C GLN A 347 -7.51 -21.22 -27.57
N ASN A 348 -8.72 -21.75 -27.36
CA ASN A 348 -9.95 -21.11 -27.83
C ASN A 348 -10.19 -19.72 -27.21
N PHE A 349 -9.76 -19.54 -25.95
CA PHE A 349 -9.79 -18.24 -25.28
C PHE A 349 -8.55 -17.38 -25.59
N ASN A 350 -7.57 -17.90 -26.33
CA ASN A 350 -6.26 -17.32 -26.54
C ASN A 350 -5.60 -16.90 -25.22
N ILE A 351 -5.57 -17.83 -24.27
CA ILE A 351 -4.94 -17.68 -22.95
C ILE A 351 -4.07 -18.90 -22.64
N SER A 352 -3.30 -18.81 -21.56
CA SER A 352 -2.48 -19.91 -21.08
C SER A 352 -3.31 -20.94 -20.30
N SER A 353 -2.99 -22.24 -20.44
CA SER A 353 -3.74 -23.33 -19.79
C SER A 353 -3.71 -23.28 -18.26
N GLU A 354 -2.67 -22.68 -17.70
CA GLU A 354 -2.47 -22.54 -16.26
C GLU A 354 -3.55 -21.65 -15.65
N ILE A 355 -4.09 -20.67 -16.39
CA ILE A 355 -5.20 -19.82 -15.93
C ILE A 355 -6.48 -20.64 -15.73
N LEU A 356 -6.74 -21.63 -16.59
CA LEU A 356 -7.88 -22.53 -16.40
C LEU A 356 -7.67 -23.43 -15.19
N VAL A 357 -6.47 -23.97 -15.03
CA VAL A 357 -6.13 -24.85 -13.90
C VAL A 357 -6.21 -24.09 -12.57
N PHE A 358 -5.73 -22.85 -12.53
CA PHE A 358 -5.85 -21.95 -11.38
C PHE A 358 -7.30 -21.78 -10.92
N CYS A 359 -8.22 -21.52 -11.85
CA CYS A 359 -9.65 -21.41 -11.56
C CYS A 359 -10.33 -22.77 -11.29
N LEU A 360 -9.73 -23.88 -11.74
CA LEU A 360 -10.26 -25.23 -11.55
C LEU A 360 -10.00 -25.77 -10.14
N LEU A 361 -8.84 -25.49 -9.55
CA LEU A 361 -8.48 -25.96 -8.20
C LEU A 361 -9.53 -25.70 -7.11
N PRO A 362 -10.12 -24.49 -6.95
CA PRO A 362 -11.18 -24.25 -5.97
C PRO A 362 -12.48 -25.03 -6.27
N ILE A 363 -12.71 -25.42 -7.52
CA ILE A 363 -13.87 -26.26 -7.90
C ILE A 363 -13.58 -27.71 -7.49
N LEU A 364 -12.37 -28.21 -7.75
CA LEU A 364 -11.96 -29.56 -7.35
C LEU A 364 -11.96 -29.73 -5.84
N SER A 365 -11.45 -28.74 -5.08
CA SER A 365 -11.50 -28.76 -3.62
C SER A 365 -12.93 -28.83 -3.09
N ALA A 366 -13.88 -28.11 -3.71
CA ALA A 366 -15.30 -28.19 -3.36
C ALA A 366 -15.96 -29.55 -3.72
N ARG A 367 -15.26 -30.44 -4.43
CA ARG A 367 -15.72 -31.82 -4.67
C ARG A 367 -15.01 -32.85 -3.81
N ILE A 368 -13.99 -32.50 -3.04
CA ILE A 368 -13.32 -33.41 -2.11
C ILE A 368 -14.10 -33.41 -0.78
N PRO A 369 -14.37 -34.55 -0.13
CA PRO A 369 -15.08 -34.59 1.16
C PRO A 369 -14.43 -33.69 2.23
N SER A 370 -15.26 -33.04 3.03
CA SER A 370 -14.90 -31.91 3.92
C SER A 370 -13.87 -32.26 4.99
N GLU A 371 -13.80 -33.53 5.42
CA GLU A 371 -12.88 -34.03 6.44
C GLU A 371 -11.55 -34.56 5.87
N THR A 372 -11.37 -34.55 4.54
CA THR A 372 -10.10 -34.96 3.94
C THR A 372 -8.99 -33.99 4.33
N ARG A 373 -7.89 -34.50 4.90
CA ARG A 373 -6.75 -33.70 5.40
C ARG A 373 -5.43 -34.25 4.91
N LEU A 374 -4.39 -33.41 4.98
CA LEU A 374 -3.00 -33.82 4.85
C LEU A 374 -2.27 -33.45 6.14
N MET A 375 -1.73 -34.47 6.82
CA MET A 375 -0.85 -34.29 7.98
C MET A 375 0.55 -33.90 7.50
N ILE A 376 0.93 -32.66 7.79
CA ILE A 376 2.25 -32.12 7.45
C ILE A 376 3.24 -32.38 8.59
N ASN A 377 2.87 -31.99 9.81
CA ASN A 377 3.74 -32.14 10.98
C ASN A 377 2.95 -32.74 12.16
N PRO A 378 3.21 -34.01 12.53
CA PRO A 378 2.50 -34.65 13.64
C PRO A 378 2.87 -34.05 15.00
N GLY A 379 4.09 -33.50 15.16
CA GLY A 379 4.55 -32.94 16.43
C GLY A 379 3.84 -31.64 16.81
N THR A 380 3.41 -30.85 15.82
CA THR A 380 2.61 -29.63 16.01
C THR A 380 1.13 -29.82 15.67
N HIS A 381 0.73 -31.04 15.29
CA HIS A 381 -0.60 -31.35 14.75
C HIS A 381 -1.00 -30.44 13.58
N TYR A 382 -0.03 -30.11 12.72
CA TYR A 382 -0.27 -29.25 11.58
C TYR A 382 -0.90 -30.04 10.42
N LEU A 383 -2.19 -29.83 10.23
CA LEU A 383 -3.03 -30.41 9.18
C LEU A 383 -3.48 -29.33 8.20
N VAL A 384 -3.48 -29.65 6.90
CA VAL A 384 -4.02 -28.76 5.87
C VAL A 384 -5.25 -29.38 5.18
N PRO A 385 -6.31 -28.60 4.92
CA PRO A 385 -7.52 -29.08 4.23
C PRO A 385 -7.42 -28.94 2.71
N ALA A 386 -8.27 -29.67 1.98
CA ALA A 386 -8.45 -29.47 0.55
C ALA A 386 -9.34 -28.24 0.29
N LEU A 387 -8.80 -27.02 0.44
CA LEU A 387 -9.57 -25.77 0.34
C LEU A 387 -8.76 -24.65 -0.32
N ARG A 388 -9.34 -23.97 -1.33
CA ARG A 388 -8.68 -22.85 -2.03
C ARG A 388 -9.59 -21.64 -2.18
N TRP A 389 -9.02 -20.46 -2.01
CA TRP A 389 -9.64 -19.17 -2.30
C TRP A 389 -8.82 -18.50 -3.40
N THR A 390 -9.47 -18.21 -4.52
CA THR A 390 -8.82 -17.68 -5.71
C THR A 390 -9.68 -16.61 -6.37
N ALA A 391 -9.02 -15.62 -6.98
CA ALA A 391 -9.70 -14.60 -7.75
C ALA A 391 -9.01 -14.37 -9.11
N LEU A 392 -9.81 -14.42 -10.17
CA LEU A 392 -9.39 -14.14 -11.53
C LEU A 392 -9.48 -12.62 -11.80
N ILE A 393 -8.34 -11.99 -12.03
CA ILE A 393 -8.22 -10.54 -12.18
C ILE A 393 -8.23 -10.16 -13.65
N GLY A 394 -9.17 -9.32 -14.08
CA GLY A 394 -9.21 -8.92 -15.48
C GLY A 394 -10.11 -7.72 -15.72
N GLU A 395 -9.79 -6.93 -16.74
CA GLU A 395 -10.59 -5.76 -17.11
C GLU A 395 -12.01 -6.15 -17.58
N THR A 396 -12.90 -5.17 -17.65
CA THR A 396 -14.20 -5.37 -18.29
C THR A 396 -14.01 -5.81 -19.74
N GLY A 397 -14.71 -6.87 -20.16
CA GLY A 397 -14.62 -7.41 -21.52
C GLY A 397 -13.47 -8.41 -21.78
N THR A 398 -12.68 -8.79 -20.78
CA THR A 398 -11.60 -9.80 -20.91
C THR A 398 -12.07 -11.25 -20.98
N LYS A 399 -13.38 -11.50 -21.01
CA LYS A 399 -13.99 -12.84 -21.01
C LYS A 399 -13.77 -13.66 -19.72
N LYS A 400 -13.63 -13.01 -18.56
CA LYS A 400 -13.64 -13.66 -17.23
C LYS A 400 -14.81 -14.64 -17.06
N SER A 401 -16.04 -14.16 -17.21
CA SER A 401 -17.24 -14.99 -16.98
C SER A 401 -17.32 -16.18 -17.96
N PRO A 402 -17.07 -16.04 -19.28
CA PRO A 402 -16.95 -17.19 -20.18
C PRO A 402 -15.92 -18.24 -19.74
N VAL A 403 -14.73 -17.82 -19.29
CA VAL A 403 -13.67 -18.71 -18.80
C VAL A 403 -14.15 -19.49 -17.56
N LEU A 404 -14.70 -18.79 -16.57
CA LEU A 404 -15.20 -19.39 -15.33
C LEU A 404 -16.39 -20.33 -15.61
N LYS A 405 -17.31 -19.93 -16.49
CA LYS A 405 -18.48 -20.74 -16.88
C LYS A 405 -18.09 -22.03 -17.59
N ALA A 406 -17.01 -22.05 -18.38
CA ALA A 406 -16.54 -23.27 -19.02
C ALA A 406 -16.16 -24.36 -18.00
N LEU A 407 -15.56 -23.96 -16.87
CA LEU A 407 -15.17 -24.87 -15.78
C LEU A 407 -16.34 -25.23 -14.87
N LEU A 408 -17.31 -24.33 -14.70
CA LEU A 408 -18.50 -24.54 -13.87
C LEU A 408 -19.61 -25.32 -14.57
N ALA A 409 -19.66 -25.35 -15.89
CA ALA A 409 -20.75 -26.00 -16.63
C ALA A 409 -21.06 -27.44 -16.17
N PRO A 410 -20.08 -28.32 -15.90
CA PRO A 410 -20.36 -29.65 -15.34
C PRO A 410 -20.98 -29.60 -13.94
N LEU A 411 -20.50 -28.70 -13.08
CA LEU A 411 -21.05 -28.50 -11.73
C LEU A 411 -22.50 -27.99 -11.78
N LEU A 412 -22.80 -27.07 -12.68
CA LEU A 412 -24.16 -26.59 -12.95
C LEU A 412 -25.07 -27.72 -13.45
N ASN A 413 -24.55 -28.63 -14.27
CA ASN A 413 -25.29 -29.79 -14.72
C ASN A 413 -25.62 -30.75 -13.56
N ILE A 414 -24.66 -30.99 -12.67
CA ILE A 414 -24.89 -31.77 -11.43
C ILE A 414 -25.97 -31.11 -10.58
N GLN A 415 -25.87 -29.80 -10.31
CA GLN A 415 -26.87 -29.05 -9.54
C GLN A 415 -28.26 -29.13 -10.19
N LYS A 416 -28.34 -29.05 -11.52
CA LYS A 416 -29.59 -29.17 -12.27
C LYS A 416 -30.26 -30.53 -12.05
N GLN A 417 -29.48 -31.61 -12.08
CA GLN A 417 -29.99 -32.97 -11.84
C GLN A 417 -30.50 -33.13 -10.40
N ILE A 418 -29.73 -32.63 -9.43
CA ILE A 418 -30.12 -32.62 -8.01
C ILE A 418 -31.42 -31.83 -7.80
N SER A 419 -31.50 -30.63 -8.37
CA SER A 419 -32.67 -29.75 -8.24
C SER A 419 -33.92 -30.37 -8.87
N ALA A 420 -33.79 -31.01 -10.03
CA ALA A 420 -34.89 -31.72 -10.67
C ALA A 420 -35.40 -32.90 -9.81
N LYS A 421 -34.49 -33.67 -9.24
CA LYS A 421 -34.84 -34.78 -8.33
C LYS A 421 -35.54 -34.26 -7.07
N TYR A 422 -34.96 -33.29 -6.39
CA TYR A 422 -35.54 -32.69 -5.19
C TYR A 422 -36.91 -32.06 -5.46
N LYS A 423 -37.08 -31.39 -6.60
CA LYS A 423 -38.39 -30.84 -6.99
C LYS A 423 -39.45 -31.95 -7.13
N ALA A 424 -39.12 -33.06 -7.80
CA ALA A 424 -40.04 -34.18 -7.94
C ALA A 424 -40.41 -34.81 -6.58
N GLU A 425 -39.42 -34.97 -5.68
CA GLU A 425 -39.63 -35.47 -4.32
C GLU A 425 -40.49 -34.52 -3.48
N LYS A 426 -40.26 -33.21 -3.60
CA LYS A 426 -41.04 -32.18 -2.90
C LYS A 426 -42.46 -32.07 -3.41
N ASP A 427 -42.67 -32.12 -4.74
CA ASP A 427 -44.01 -32.09 -5.33
C ASP A 427 -44.83 -33.33 -4.89
N ALA A 428 -44.18 -34.50 -4.78
CA ALA A 428 -44.81 -35.71 -4.24
C ALA A 428 -45.16 -35.56 -2.76
N TYR A 429 -44.23 -35.07 -1.94
CA TYR A 429 -44.46 -34.79 -0.52
C TYR A 429 -45.59 -33.78 -0.31
N ASP A 430 -45.58 -32.64 -1.02
CA ASP A 430 -46.60 -31.59 -0.85
C ASP A 430 -48.00 -32.13 -1.20
N LYS A 431 -48.11 -33.02 -2.19
CA LYS A 431 -49.36 -33.70 -2.51
C LYS A 431 -49.81 -34.63 -1.38
N ASP A 432 -48.92 -35.49 -0.90
CA ASP A 432 -49.22 -36.47 0.15
C ASP A 432 -49.54 -35.76 1.49
N TYR A 433 -48.80 -34.71 1.81
CA TYR A 433 -49.02 -33.88 3.00
C TYR A 433 -50.37 -33.14 2.94
N ASN A 434 -50.76 -32.61 1.78
CA ASN A 434 -52.07 -31.99 1.62
C ASN A 434 -53.22 -33.01 1.75
N LEU A 435 -53.06 -34.23 1.21
CA LEU A 435 -54.01 -35.33 1.40
C LEU A 435 -54.12 -35.69 2.89
N TRP A 436 -52.99 -35.90 3.57
CA TRP A 436 -52.95 -36.20 5.00
C TRP A 436 -53.57 -35.08 5.85
N LYS A 437 -53.25 -33.81 5.56
CA LYS A 437 -53.75 -32.64 6.28
C LYS A 437 -55.27 -32.44 6.12
N THR A 438 -55.83 -32.79 4.97
CA THR A 438 -57.26 -32.65 4.69
C THR A 438 -58.09 -33.85 5.14
N GLU A 439 -57.45 -35.01 5.38
CA GLU A 439 -58.09 -36.20 5.92
C GLU A 439 -58.57 -35.99 7.37
N LYS A 440 -59.64 -36.69 7.74
CA LYS A 440 -60.21 -36.64 9.09
C LYS A 440 -59.20 -37.15 10.11
N VAL A 441 -59.13 -36.50 11.27
CA VAL A 441 -58.12 -36.78 12.32
C VAL A 441 -58.15 -38.25 12.77
N ASP A 442 -59.33 -38.87 12.85
CA ASP A 442 -59.53 -40.28 13.20
C ASP A 442 -59.10 -41.28 12.11
N LYS A 443 -58.82 -40.79 10.89
CA LYS A 443 -58.40 -41.57 9.71
C LYS A 443 -57.03 -41.20 9.19
N ARG A 444 -56.34 -40.22 9.81
CA ARG A 444 -54.97 -39.86 9.43
C ARG A 444 -54.04 -41.02 9.73
N GLY A 445 -53.32 -41.47 8.71
CA GLY A 445 -52.15 -42.33 8.87
C GLY A 445 -50.94 -41.55 9.39
N GLU A 446 -49.76 -42.13 9.23
CA GLU A 446 -48.50 -41.46 9.53
C GLU A 446 -48.33 -40.18 8.69
N GLU A 447 -47.79 -39.13 9.30
CA GLU A 447 -47.49 -37.88 8.61
C GLU A 447 -46.39 -38.15 7.56
N PRO A 448 -46.57 -37.69 6.30
CA PRO A 448 -45.54 -37.81 5.29
C PRO A 448 -44.22 -37.19 5.76
N ILE A 449 -43.11 -37.84 5.44
CA ILE A 449 -41.78 -37.35 5.81
C ILE A 449 -41.33 -36.34 4.74
N PRO A 450 -40.93 -35.11 5.11
CA PRO A 450 -40.43 -34.15 4.13
C PRO A 450 -39.15 -34.66 3.47
N PRO A 451 -38.91 -34.35 2.18
CA PRO A 451 -37.67 -34.72 1.52
C PRO A 451 -36.47 -34.08 2.22
N ALA A 452 -35.33 -34.76 2.19
CA ALA A 452 -34.08 -34.19 2.69
C ALA A 452 -33.77 -32.86 1.98
N PRO A 453 -33.16 -31.87 2.66
CA PRO A 453 -32.77 -30.61 2.03
C PRO A 453 -31.98 -30.82 0.74
N MET A 454 -32.25 -29.97 -0.26
CA MET A 454 -31.55 -30.01 -1.54
C MET A 454 -30.04 -29.87 -1.32
N LEU A 455 -29.23 -30.65 -2.05
CA LEU A 455 -27.78 -30.44 -2.05
C LEU A 455 -27.42 -29.20 -2.87
N ASP A 456 -26.70 -28.27 -2.25
CA ASP A 456 -26.05 -27.16 -2.92
C ASP A 456 -24.62 -27.53 -3.27
N CYS A 457 -24.31 -27.62 -4.57
CA CYS A 457 -22.95 -27.82 -5.08
C CYS A 457 -22.15 -26.52 -5.11
N TYR A 458 -22.84 -25.37 -5.14
CA TYR A 458 -22.23 -24.04 -5.08
C TYR A 458 -23.23 -23.00 -4.54
N PHE A 459 -22.71 -21.88 -4.05
CA PHE A 459 -23.47 -20.71 -3.63
C PHE A 459 -23.09 -19.50 -4.48
N SER A 460 -24.10 -18.74 -4.93
CA SER A 460 -23.90 -17.48 -5.68
C SER A 460 -24.64 -16.28 -5.07
N ASP A 461 -25.69 -16.53 -4.29
CA ASP A 461 -26.40 -15.56 -3.46
C ASP A 461 -26.72 -16.27 -2.15
N PHE A 462 -26.20 -15.76 -1.03
CA PHE A 462 -26.19 -16.51 0.22
C PHE A 462 -26.01 -15.58 1.43
N THR A 463 -26.42 -16.10 2.58
CA THR A 463 -25.97 -15.60 3.89
C THR A 463 -24.99 -16.60 4.48
N ILE A 464 -24.16 -16.17 5.44
CA ILE A 464 -23.28 -17.13 6.13
C ILE A 464 -24.09 -18.18 6.92
N GLU A 465 -25.29 -17.83 7.36
CA GLU A 465 -26.22 -18.75 7.98
C GLU A 465 -26.76 -19.81 7.01
N SER A 466 -27.04 -19.47 5.74
CA SER A 466 -27.50 -20.47 4.76
C SER A 466 -26.39 -21.47 4.40
N ILE A 467 -25.14 -21.00 4.34
CA ILE A 467 -23.97 -21.87 4.21
C ILE A 467 -23.85 -22.78 5.43
N GLY A 468 -23.96 -22.23 6.64
CA GLY A 468 -23.90 -23.01 7.87
C GLY A 468 -24.99 -24.07 7.96
N GLN A 469 -26.22 -23.75 7.54
CA GLN A 469 -27.31 -24.74 7.47
C GLN A 469 -26.98 -25.86 6.48
N SER A 470 -26.48 -25.53 5.30
CA SER A 470 -26.13 -26.53 4.28
C SER A 470 -25.07 -27.50 4.78
N ILE A 471 -24.00 -26.98 5.41
CA ILE A 471 -22.95 -27.79 6.03
C ILE A 471 -23.53 -28.65 7.16
N SER A 472 -24.45 -28.11 7.96
CA SER A 472 -25.10 -28.90 9.03
C SER A 472 -25.95 -30.04 8.49
N ASP A 473 -26.60 -29.84 7.35
CA ASP A 473 -27.45 -30.85 6.70
C ASP A 473 -26.59 -31.94 6.04
N ARG A 474 -25.40 -31.57 5.53
CA ARG A 474 -24.43 -32.48 4.90
C ARG A 474 -23.00 -32.19 5.37
N PRO A 475 -22.61 -32.68 6.57
CA PRO A 475 -21.32 -32.34 7.18
C PRO A 475 -20.11 -32.88 6.41
N ASP A 476 -20.29 -33.96 5.64
CA ASP A 476 -19.22 -34.61 4.86
C ASP A 476 -18.93 -33.89 3.52
N ASP A 477 -19.81 -32.99 3.09
CA ASP A 477 -19.72 -32.31 1.81
C ASP A 477 -18.90 -31.02 1.90
N SER A 478 -18.19 -30.72 0.80
CA SER A 478 -17.52 -29.44 0.59
C SER A 478 -18.33 -28.55 -0.35
N TYR A 479 -18.12 -27.23 -0.22
CA TYR A 479 -18.91 -26.24 -0.93
C TYR A 479 -18.04 -25.24 -1.69
N LEU A 480 -18.57 -24.77 -2.82
CA LEU A 480 -17.99 -23.68 -3.60
C LEU A 480 -18.83 -22.42 -3.41
N VAL A 481 -18.21 -21.33 -3.00
CA VAL A 481 -18.77 -19.99 -3.19
C VAL A 481 -18.27 -19.50 -4.55
N PHE A 482 -19.19 -19.30 -5.48
CA PHE A 482 -18.91 -18.75 -6.80
C PHE A 482 -19.60 -17.41 -6.98
N VAL A 483 -18.80 -16.35 -7.13
CA VAL A 483 -19.29 -14.99 -7.35
C VAL A 483 -18.57 -14.42 -8.57
N ASP A 484 -19.31 -14.18 -9.66
CA ASP A 484 -18.71 -13.71 -10.92
C ASP A 484 -17.96 -12.37 -10.76
N GLU A 485 -18.42 -11.53 -9.82
CA GLU A 485 -17.75 -10.31 -9.38
C GLU A 485 -17.65 -10.28 -7.83
N LEU A 486 -16.48 -10.65 -7.30
CA LEU A 486 -16.24 -10.76 -5.86
C LEU A 486 -16.36 -9.43 -5.11
N ALA A 487 -16.39 -8.29 -5.80
CA ALA A 487 -16.57 -7.00 -5.16
C ALA A 487 -17.83 -6.96 -4.29
N GLY A 488 -18.92 -7.60 -4.72
CA GLY A 488 -20.15 -7.74 -3.93
C GLY A 488 -19.95 -8.62 -2.69
N PHE A 489 -19.22 -9.73 -2.83
CA PHE A 489 -18.91 -10.65 -1.73
C PHE A 489 -18.14 -9.94 -0.61
N PHE A 490 -17.04 -9.26 -0.91
CA PHE A 490 -16.26 -8.53 0.08
C PHE A 490 -17.05 -7.39 0.71
N LYS A 491 -17.81 -6.61 -0.07
CA LYS A 491 -18.69 -5.55 0.46
C LYS A 491 -19.80 -6.10 1.36
N SER A 492 -20.22 -7.34 1.14
CA SER A 492 -21.25 -7.99 1.96
C SER A 492 -20.73 -8.43 3.34
N MET A 493 -19.40 -8.58 3.50
CA MET A 493 -18.81 -8.84 4.81
C MET A 493 -19.14 -7.66 5.74
N ASP A 494 -19.84 -7.96 6.83
CA ASP A 494 -20.26 -7.00 7.86
C ASP A 494 -21.33 -5.97 7.44
N ALA A 495 -21.83 -5.99 6.20
CA ALA A 495 -22.87 -5.07 5.72
C ALA A 495 -24.20 -5.16 6.46
N TYR A 496 -24.53 -6.33 7.01
CA TYR A 496 -25.86 -6.62 7.60
C TYR A 496 -25.89 -6.61 9.13
N ARG A 497 -24.77 -6.47 9.83
CA ARG A 497 -24.70 -6.53 11.30
C ARG A 497 -24.16 -5.24 11.89
N LYS A 498 -24.98 -4.53 12.68
CA LYS A 498 -24.54 -3.46 13.60
C LYS A 498 -23.65 -4.08 14.68
N GLY A 499 -22.36 -4.22 14.39
CA GLY A 499 -21.36 -4.84 15.28
C GLY A 499 -20.28 -5.67 14.58
N GLY A 500 -20.41 -5.91 13.26
CA GLY A 500 -19.43 -6.73 12.50
C GLY A 500 -19.40 -8.22 12.90
N GLY A 501 -18.39 -8.94 12.40
CA GLY A 501 -18.06 -10.31 12.78
C GLY A 501 -18.33 -11.40 11.72
N ASP A 502 -18.86 -11.07 10.56
CA ASP A 502 -18.99 -12.03 9.45
C ASP A 502 -17.63 -12.23 8.76
N ARG A 503 -16.81 -11.18 8.66
CA ARG A 503 -15.43 -11.28 8.17
C ARG A 503 -14.59 -12.28 8.96
N GLN A 504 -14.61 -12.22 10.29
CA GLN A 504 -13.85 -13.17 11.13
C GLN A 504 -14.25 -14.63 10.89
N LYS A 505 -15.55 -14.90 10.71
CA LYS A 505 -16.01 -16.26 10.40
C LYS A 505 -15.48 -16.74 9.06
N TRP A 506 -15.42 -15.88 8.05
CA TRP A 506 -14.77 -16.24 6.78
C TRP A 506 -13.31 -16.62 7.02
N LEU A 507 -12.57 -15.85 7.83
CA LEU A 507 -11.18 -16.19 8.17
C LEU A 507 -11.04 -17.54 8.87
N ASP A 508 -12.02 -17.92 9.70
CA ASP A 508 -12.07 -19.24 10.35
C ASP A 508 -12.39 -20.36 9.35
N LEU A 509 -13.32 -20.13 8.41
CA LEU A 509 -13.68 -21.06 7.33
C LEU A 509 -12.51 -21.37 6.41
N TYR A 510 -11.57 -20.43 6.22
CA TYR A 510 -10.36 -20.66 5.42
C TYR A 510 -9.51 -21.83 5.97
N ASN A 511 -9.55 -22.06 7.28
CA ASN A 511 -8.82 -23.15 7.94
C ASN A 511 -9.66 -24.42 8.09
N ALA A 512 -10.83 -24.51 7.44
CA ALA A 512 -11.78 -25.60 7.64
C ALA A 512 -12.22 -25.74 9.11
N GLY A 513 -12.19 -24.63 9.86
CA GLY A 513 -12.51 -24.58 11.28
C GLY A 513 -13.98 -24.83 11.58
N ALA A 514 -14.28 -25.02 12.86
CA ALA A 514 -15.65 -25.24 13.32
C ALA A 514 -16.51 -23.98 13.12
N LEU A 515 -17.74 -24.16 12.65
CA LEU A 515 -18.73 -23.11 12.54
C LEU A 515 -19.84 -23.35 13.55
N LYS A 516 -20.04 -22.40 14.48
CA LYS A 516 -21.13 -22.43 15.46
C LYS A 516 -22.01 -21.20 15.31
N ILE A 517 -23.29 -21.41 15.06
CA ILE A 517 -24.27 -20.35 14.88
C ILE A 517 -25.37 -20.52 15.93
N ASN A 518 -25.38 -19.60 16.91
CA ASN A 518 -26.41 -19.50 17.94
C ASN A 518 -27.33 -18.32 17.62
N ARG A 519 -28.59 -18.58 17.25
CA ARG A 519 -29.59 -17.53 17.00
C ARG A 519 -30.81 -17.73 17.89
N LYS A 520 -31.31 -16.63 18.47
CA LYS A 520 -32.55 -16.65 19.25
C LYS A 520 -33.72 -16.98 18.31
N GLY A 521 -34.45 -18.06 18.59
CA GLY A 521 -35.60 -18.49 17.78
C GLY A 521 -35.26 -19.48 16.66
N SER A 522 -34.01 -19.90 16.52
CA SER A 522 -33.60 -20.97 15.59
C SER A 522 -32.79 -22.03 16.34
N PRO A 523 -32.78 -23.29 15.88
CA PRO A 523 -31.88 -24.31 16.41
C PRO A 523 -30.43 -23.87 16.34
N THR A 524 -29.61 -24.35 17.29
CA THR A 524 -28.17 -24.13 17.24
C THR A 524 -27.58 -24.98 16.12
N ILE A 525 -26.83 -24.34 15.22
CA ILE A 525 -26.05 -25.04 14.20
C ILE A 525 -24.62 -25.17 14.71
N PHE A 526 -24.10 -26.40 14.68
CA PHE A 526 -22.70 -26.68 15.00
C PHE A 526 -22.11 -27.63 13.97
N CYS A 527 -21.18 -27.11 13.16
CA CYS A 527 -20.41 -27.86 12.19
C CYS A 527 -18.98 -27.97 12.72
N PRO A 528 -18.50 -29.16 13.13
CA PRO A 528 -17.16 -29.31 13.73
C PRO A 528 -16.05 -29.05 12.71
N HIS A 529 -16.33 -29.30 11.44
CA HIS A 529 -15.45 -29.06 10.30
C HIS A 529 -16.24 -28.37 9.20
N THR A 530 -15.54 -27.56 8.42
CA THR A 530 -16.11 -26.88 7.25
C THR A 530 -15.19 -27.02 6.07
N SER A 531 -15.70 -26.88 4.85
CA SER A 531 -14.86 -26.81 3.66
C SER A 531 -15.53 -25.94 2.62
N VAL A 532 -15.12 -24.67 2.58
CA VAL A 532 -15.73 -23.64 1.72
C VAL A 532 -14.64 -23.00 0.86
N SER A 533 -14.56 -23.43 -0.40
CA SER A 533 -13.68 -22.83 -1.39
C SER A 533 -14.33 -21.61 -2.04
N ILE A 534 -13.54 -20.65 -2.50
CA ILE A 534 -14.04 -19.41 -3.10
C ILE A 534 -13.40 -19.22 -4.47
N LEU A 535 -14.24 -18.97 -5.48
CA LEU A 535 -13.85 -18.62 -6.83
C LEU A 535 -14.65 -17.42 -7.31
N GLY A 536 -13.99 -16.47 -7.97
CA GLY A 536 -14.69 -15.39 -8.63
C GLY A 536 -13.79 -14.47 -9.43
N GLY A 537 -14.40 -13.44 -10.02
CA GLY A 537 -13.70 -12.41 -10.79
C GLY A 537 -13.56 -11.11 -10.02
N LEU A 538 -12.51 -10.34 -10.32
CA LEU A 538 -12.38 -8.94 -9.92
C LEU A 538 -11.76 -8.11 -11.05
N GLN A 539 -12.05 -6.82 -11.03
CA GLN A 539 -11.34 -5.85 -11.85
C GLN A 539 -10.07 -5.36 -11.13
N PRO A 540 -8.97 -5.09 -11.87
CA PRO A 540 -7.72 -4.62 -11.26
C PRO A 540 -7.90 -3.38 -10.39
N SER A 541 -8.57 -2.35 -10.90
CA SER A 541 -8.81 -1.09 -10.17
C SER A 541 -9.66 -1.28 -8.92
N VAL A 542 -10.68 -2.15 -9.00
CA VAL A 542 -11.56 -2.49 -7.88
C VAL A 542 -10.79 -3.23 -6.78
N LEU A 543 -9.95 -4.21 -7.15
CA LEU A 543 -9.08 -4.90 -6.19
C LEU A 543 -8.12 -3.92 -5.51
N ALA A 544 -7.44 -3.06 -6.28
CA ALA A 544 -6.52 -2.07 -5.73
C ALA A 544 -7.21 -1.13 -4.74
N GLN A 545 -8.39 -0.62 -5.11
CA GLN A 545 -9.17 0.25 -4.25
C GLN A 545 -9.59 -0.48 -2.97
N MET A 546 -10.08 -1.71 -3.09
CA MET A 546 -10.56 -2.46 -1.93
C MET A 546 -9.45 -2.81 -0.94
N ILE A 547 -8.23 -3.10 -1.41
CA ILE A 547 -7.10 -3.32 -0.51
C ILE A 547 -6.67 -2.00 0.16
N LYS A 548 -6.60 -0.89 -0.60
CA LYS A 548 -6.16 0.42 -0.07
C LYS A 548 -7.16 1.04 0.90
N ASP A 549 -8.45 0.86 0.66
CA ASP A 549 -9.53 1.42 1.48
C ASP A 549 -9.88 0.51 2.69
N ASP A 550 -9.27 -0.68 2.82
CA ASP A 550 -9.54 -1.62 3.91
C ASP A 550 -8.75 -1.28 5.17
N SER A 551 -9.40 -0.62 6.12
CA SER A 551 -8.82 -0.30 7.44
C SER A 551 -8.54 -1.52 8.33
N SER A 552 -8.93 -2.73 7.90
CA SER A 552 -8.67 -4.01 8.59
C SER A 552 -7.76 -4.94 7.76
N ALA A 553 -6.96 -4.40 6.84
CA ALA A 553 -6.11 -5.19 5.94
C ALA A 553 -5.11 -6.13 6.68
N GLU A 554 -4.74 -5.81 7.92
CA GLU A 554 -3.82 -6.58 8.77
C GLU A 554 -4.38 -7.93 9.26
N ASP A 555 -5.68 -8.19 9.16
CA ASP A 555 -6.30 -9.47 9.57
C ASP A 555 -5.98 -10.65 8.63
N GLY A 556 -5.34 -10.33 7.51
CA GLY A 556 -4.85 -11.25 6.51
C GLY A 556 -5.93 -11.86 5.61
N LEU A 557 -7.10 -11.24 5.46
CA LEU A 557 -8.10 -11.67 4.47
C LEU A 557 -7.49 -11.76 3.07
N TRP A 558 -6.80 -10.70 2.65
CA TRP A 558 -6.22 -10.59 1.31
C TRP A 558 -5.13 -11.63 1.06
N ASN A 559 -4.33 -11.96 2.08
CA ASN A 559 -3.26 -12.95 2.00
C ASN A 559 -3.76 -14.38 1.80
N ARG A 560 -5.04 -14.65 2.09
CA ARG A 560 -5.65 -15.98 1.92
C ARG A 560 -6.09 -16.23 0.47
N PHE A 561 -6.25 -15.18 -0.33
CA PHE A 561 -6.55 -15.28 -1.75
C PHE A 561 -5.26 -15.37 -2.57
N MET A 562 -5.27 -16.24 -3.58
CA MET A 562 -4.32 -16.11 -4.69
C MET A 562 -4.98 -15.38 -5.84
N PHE A 563 -4.20 -14.58 -6.56
CA PHE A 563 -4.65 -13.74 -7.67
C PHE A 563 -3.93 -14.11 -8.96
N CYS A 564 -4.69 -14.27 -10.05
CA CYS A 564 -4.13 -14.51 -11.37
C CYS A 564 -4.74 -13.54 -12.38
N ARG A 565 -3.90 -12.86 -13.16
CA ARG A 565 -4.36 -11.91 -14.17
C ARG A 565 -4.75 -12.63 -15.46
N LEU A 566 -5.98 -12.38 -15.93
CA LEU A 566 -6.47 -12.74 -17.25
C LEU A 566 -6.03 -11.66 -18.27
N PRO A 567 -5.14 -11.99 -19.23
CA PRO A 567 -4.69 -11.02 -20.22
C PRO A 567 -5.81 -10.64 -21.18
N GLN A 568 -5.77 -9.41 -21.70
CA GLN A 568 -6.68 -8.98 -22.75
C GLN A 568 -6.16 -9.44 -24.12
N THR A 569 -6.66 -10.56 -24.61
CA THR A 569 -6.25 -11.14 -25.89
C THR A 569 -7.37 -11.09 -26.92
N LYS A 570 -6.98 -11.02 -28.20
CA LYS A 570 -7.92 -11.21 -29.31
C LYS A 570 -8.17 -12.69 -29.46
N THR A 571 -9.43 -13.07 -29.62
CA THR A 571 -9.82 -14.44 -29.96
C THR A 571 -10.39 -14.46 -31.36
N ASP A 572 -10.24 -15.57 -32.04
CA ASP A 572 -10.96 -15.80 -33.29
C ASP A 572 -12.46 -15.86 -33.05
N ALA A 573 -13.24 -15.44 -34.05
CA ALA A 573 -14.71 -15.47 -33.98
C ALA A 573 -15.24 -16.92 -33.95
N PHE A 574 -14.50 -17.84 -34.54
CA PHE A 574 -14.82 -19.27 -34.61
C PHE A 574 -13.58 -20.07 -34.23
N SER A 575 -13.74 -21.10 -33.42
CA SER A 575 -12.73 -22.11 -33.15
C SER A 575 -13.30 -23.48 -33.48
N HIS A 576 -12.47 -24.35 -34.04
CA HIS A 576 -12.85 -25.72 -34.41
C HIS A 576 -12.05 -26.68 -33.53
N ASN A 577 -12.70 -27.31 -32.55
CA ASN A 577 -12.03 -28.28 -31.68
C ASN A 577 -12.98 -29.39 -31.22
N SER A 578 -12.45 -30.62 -31.12
CA SER A 578 -13.22 -31.88 -31.00
C SER A 578 -13.19 -32.53 -29.61
N VAL A 579 -12.41 -32.01 -28.65
CA VAL A 579 -12.26 -32.62 -27.31
C VAL A 579 -13.14 -31.88 -26.30
N SER A 580 -14.09 -32.59 -25.70
CA SER A 580 -15.01 -32.02 -24.71
C SER A 580 -14.36 -31.93 -23.32
N LEU A 581 -14.05 -30.70 -22.89
CA LEU A 581 -13.66 -30.42 -21.51
C LEU A 581 -14.77 -30.77 -20.52
N PHE A 582 -16.03 -30.60 -20.94
CA PHE A 582 -17.20 -30.85 -20.09
C PHE A 582 -17.26 -32.30 -19.59
N GLU A 583 -17.09 -33.28 -20.47
CA GLU A 583 -17.18 -34.70 -20.09
C GLU A 583 -16.04 -35.11 -19.15
N CYS A 584 -14.82 -34.64 -19.43
CA CYS A 584 -13.66 -34.91 -18.59
C CYS A 584 -13.86 -34.37 -17.16
N LEU A 585 -14.36 -33.13 -17.06
CA LEU A 585 -14.62 -32.48 -15.77
C LEU A 585 -15.84 -33.08 -15.05
N LEU A 586 -16.90 -33.46 -15.77
CA LEU A 586 -18.08 -34.09 -15.19
C LEU A 586 -17.69 -35.39 -14.47
N ALA A 587 -16.95 -36.27 -15.15
CA ALA A 587 -16.46 -37.51 -14.56
C ALA A 587 -15.57 -37.25 -13.34
N LEU A 588 -14.63 -36.31 -13.45
CA LEU A 588 -13.73 -35.94 -12.35
C LEU A 588 -14.50 -35.41 -11.13
N TYR A 589 -15.47 -34.51 -11.33
CA TYR A 589 -16.23 -33.90 -10.24
C TYR A 589 -17.10 -34.94 -9.50
N THR A 590 -17.69 -35.87 -10.24
CA THR A 590 -18.47 -36.98 -9.66
C THR A 590 -17.55 -37.91 -8.87
N ASN A 591 -16.43 -38.35 -9.45
CA ASN A 591 -15.49 -39.27 -8.81
C ASN A 591 -14.89 -38.67 -7.52
N LEU A 592 -14.54 -37.38 -7.52
CA LEU A 592 -14.03 -36.71 -6.32
C LEU A 592 -15.05 -36.71 -5.18
N SER A 593 -16.32 -36.41 -5.48
CA SER A 593 -17.37 -36.35 -4.44
C SER A 593 -17.81 -37.70 -3.91
N SER A 594 -17.55 -38.78 -4.64
CA SER A 594 -17.83 -40.14 -4.19
C SER A 594 -16.62 -40.82 -3.55
N ALA A 595 -15.46 -40.17 -3.53
CA ALA A 595 -14.25 -40.74 -2.96
C ALA A 595 -14.31 -40.74 -1.41
N PRO A 596 -13.68 -41.71 -0.73
CA PRO A 596 -13.72 -41.80 0.72
C PRO A 596 -12.94 -40.66 1.40
N VAL A 597 -13.36 -40.28 2.61
CA VAL A 597 -12.59 -39.40 3.50
C VAL A 597 -11.28 -40.09 3.86
N ILE A 598 -10.15 -39.39 3.69
CA ILE A 598 -8.82 -39.89 4.06
C ILE A 598 -8.00 -38.76 4.69
N GLU A 599 -7.33 -39.04 5.81
CA GLU A 599 -6.22 -38.24 6.30
C GLU A 599 -4.92 -38.75 5.67
N HIS A 600 -4.43 -38.02 4.67
CA HIS A 600 -3.20 -38.34 3.98
C HIS A 600 -1.96 -37.95 4.81
N ILE A 601 -0.84 -38.60 4.53
CA ILE A 601 0.47 -38.28 5.13
C ILE A 601 1.49 -37.98 4.05
N LEU A 602 2.61 -37.34 4.41
CA LEU A 602 3.74 -37.19 3.50
C LEU A 602 4.60 -38.46 3.48
N SER A 603 4.96 -38.93 2.28
CA SER A 603 6.08 -39.86 2.09
C SER A 603 7.41 -39.21 2.50
N ASP A 604 8.46 -39.99 2.74
CA ASP A 604 9.76 -39.43 3.13
C ASP A 604 10.40 -38.55 2.04
N ALA A 605 10.17 -38.89 0.77
CA ALA A 605 10.54 -38.05 -0.36
C ALA A 605 9.80 -36.70 -0.33
N ALA A 606 8.48 -36.72 -0.05
CA ALA A 606 7.68 -35.51 0.05
C ALA A 606 8.06 -34.65 1.27
N LYS A 607 8.40 -35.26 2.42
CA LYS A 607 8.88 -34.53 3.61
C LYS A 607 10.16 -33.76 3.32
N THR A 608 11.08 -34.36 2.56
CA THR A 608 12.34 -33.71 2.18
C THR A 608 12.09 -32.46 1.35
N LEU A 609 11.19 -32.54 0.36
CA LEU A 609 10.80 -31.40 -0.47
C LEU A 609 10.03 -30.34 0.33
N TRP A 610 9.11 -30.78 1.20
CA TRP A 610 8.36 -29.89 2.08
C TRP A 610 9.29 -29.07 2.98
N LYS A 611 10.31 -29.70 3.58
CA LYS A 611 11.27 -29.00 4.42
C LYS A 611 11.97 -27.86 3.69
N VAL A 612 12.44 -28.11 2.46
CA VAL A 612 13.10 -27.08 1.65
C VAL A 612 12.15 -25.93 1.33
N TRP A 613 10.91 -26.24 0.96
CA TRP A 613 9.87 -25.24 0.70
C TRP A 613 9.51 -24.42 1.95
N HIS A 614 9.33 -25.09 3.08
CA HIS A 614 9.03 -24.47 4.36
C HIS A 614 10.12 -23.49 4.77
N ASP A 615 11.38 -23.93 4.78
CA ASP A 615 12.51 -23.11 5.21
C ASP A 615 12.68 -21.87 4.28
N ASP A 616 12.56 -22.05 2.96
CA ASP A 616 12.61 -20.94 1.98
C ASP A 616 11.48 -19.90 2.16
N ILE A 617 10.28 -20.35 2.52
CA ILE A 617 9.15 -19.44 2.76
C ILE A 617 9.26 -18.77 4.12
N GLU A 618 9.70 -19.47 5.17
CA GLU A 618 9.98 -18.86 6.47
C GLU A 618 11.03 -17.75 6.36
N ASP A 619 12.13 -18.00 5.65
CA ASP A 619 13.17 -16.98 5.42
C ASP A 619 12.59 -15.72 4.74
N LYS A 620 11.74 -15.90 3.72
CA LYS A 620 11.04 -14.79 3.06
C LYS A 620 10.11 -14.03 4.00
N VAL A 621 9.39 -14.73 4.87
CA VAL A 621 8.52 -14.11 5.88
C VAL A 621 9.33 -13.27 6.87
N MET A 622 10.51 -13.75 7.27
CA MET A 622 11.34 -13.09 8.29
C MET A 622 12.01 -11.80 7.79
N VAL A 623 12.31 -11.70 6.49
CA VAL A 623 13.00 -10.53 5.90
C VAL A 623 12.08 -9.54 5.19
N GLU A 624 10.82 -9.92 4.92
CA GLU A 624 9.89 -9.08 4.18
C GLU A 624 9.34 -7.93 5.04
N ALA A 625 9.58 -6.70 4.58
CA ALA A 625 9.17 -5.48 5.26
C ALA A 625 7.68 -5.16 5.04
N SER A 626 7.14 -5.48 3.86
CA SER A 626 5.74 -5.20 3.55
C SER A 626 4.82 -6.21 4.23
N GLU A 627 3.90 -5.73 5.07
CA GLU A 627 2.98 -6.61 5.80
C GLU A 627 2.09 -7.44 4.88
N LEU A 628 1.64 -6.83 3.77
CA LEU A 628 0.86 -7.51 2.75
C LEU A 628 1.67 -8.64 2.10
N LEU A 629 2.94 -8.41 1.76
CA LEU A 629 3.76 -9.45 1.13
C LEU A 629 4.13 -10.54 2.15
N ARG A 630 4.53 -10.15 3.36
CA ARG A 630 4.87 -11.05 4.47
C ARG A 630 3.72 -12.00 4.81
N GLY A 631 2.51 -11.45 4.94
CA GLY A 631 1.31 -12.26 5.15
C GLY A 631 1.03 -13.22 4.00
N THR A 632 1.30 -12.81 2.75
CA THR A 632 1.10 -13.64 1.55
C THR A 632 2.07 -14.81 1.50
N TYR A 633 3.36 -14.57 1.80
CA TYR A 633 4.35 -15.65 1.95
C TYR A 633 3.92 -16.64 3.04
N ALA A 634 3.52 -16.15 4.21
CA ALA A 634 3.08 -16.99 5.32
C ALA A 634 1.87 -17.88 4.98
N LYS A 635 0.98 -17.44 4.07
CA LYS A 635 -0.13 -18.29 3.58
C LYS A 635 0.29 -19.23 2.45
N ALA A 636 1.27 -18.85 1.64
CA ALA A 636 1.78 -19.68 0.55
C ALA A 636 2.31 -21.03 1.05
N GLU A 637 2.95 -21.06 2.22
CA GLU A 637 3.47 -22.30 2.85
C GLU A 637 2.39 -23.38 2.89
N GLY A 638 1.30 -23.12 3.62
CA GLY A 638 0.18 -24.06 3.76
C GLY A 638 -0.53 -24.34 2.44
N ILE A 639 -0.61 -23.36 1.53
CA ILE A 639 -1.24 -23.52 0.21
C ILE A 639 -0.56 -24.61 -0.61
N ALA A 640 0.77 -24.78 -0.52
CA ALA A 640 1.45 -25.88 -1.20
C ALA A 640 0.94 -27.25 -0.75
N GLY A 641 0.69 -27.42 0.54
CA GLY A 641 0.13 -28.66 1.08
C GLY A 641 -1.32 -28.88 0.62
N ARG A 642 -2.12 -27.81 0.54
CA ARG A 642 -3.49 -27.88 0.01
C ARG A 642 -3.49 -28.25 -1.47
N ASN A 643 -2.60 -27.67 -2.26
CA ASN A 643 -2.43 -27.99 -3.68
C ASN A 643 -1.98 -29.45 -3.85
N ALA A 644 -1.04 -29.93 -3.03
CA ALA A 644 -0.61 -31.34 -3.05
C ALA A 644 -1.77 -32.29 -2.76
N LEU A 645 -2.58 -31.98 -1.74
CA LEU A 645 -3.76 -32.77 -1.40
C LEU A 645 -4.79 -32.77 -2.55
N ILE A 646 -5.11 -31.61 -3.11
CA ILE A 646 -6.10 -31.51 -4.21
C ILE A 646 -5.62 -32.27 -5.44
N VAL A 647 -4.35 -32.11 -5.82
CA VAL A 647 -3.78 -32.77 -7.01
C VAL A 647 -3.68 -34.27 -6.81
N HIS A 648 -3.24 -34.74 -5.64
CA HIS A 648 -3.20 -36.17 -5.29
C HIS A 648 -4.58 -36.83 -5.46
N ARG A 649 -5.61 -36.19 -4.90
CA ARG A 649 -7.00 -36.68 -4.98
C ARG A 649 -7.54 -36.62 -6.40
N ALA A 650 -7.25 -35.55 -7.14
CA ALA A 650 -7.72 -35.37 -8.50
C ALA A 650 -7.10 -36.37 -9.48
N ILE A 651 -5.80 -36.70 -9.34
CA ILE A 651 -5.13 -37.72 -10.16
C ILE A 651 -5.76 -39.10 -9.94
N ALA A 652 -5.97 -39.50 -8.69
CA ALA A 652 -6.62 -40.77 -8.38
C ALA A 652 -8.07 -40.82 -8.91
N ALA A 653 -8.83 -39.74 -8.75
CA ALA A 653 -10.19 -39.63 -9.27
C ALA A 653 -10.26 -39.65 -10.80
N GLN A 654 -9.28 -39.07 -11.49
CA GLN A 654 -9.15 -39.17 -12.95
C GLN A 654 -8.88 -40.61 -13.41
N GLN A 655 -8.13 -41.38 -12.63
CA GLN A 655 -7.82 -42.79 -12.90
C GLN A 655 -8.92 -43.75 -12.44
N GLY A 656 -9.90 -43.27 -11.67
CA GLY A 656 -10.96 -44.11 -11.09
C GLY A 656 -10.45 -45.06 -10.00
N VAL A 657 -9.36 -44.70 -9.31
CA VAL A 657 -8.75 -45.50 -8.25
C VAL A 657 -8.88 -44.82 -6.89
N VAL A 658 -8.77 -45.61 -5.81
CA VAL A 658 -8.66 -45.06 -4.46
C VAL A 658 -7.27 -44.43 -4.31
N PRO A 659 -7.17 -43.17 -3.85
CA PRO A 659 -5.87 -42.51 -3.68
C PRO A 659 -5.06 -43.20 -2.59
N GLU A 660 -3.75 -43.29 -2.80
CA GLU A 660 -2.82 -43.83 -1.79
C GLU A 660 -2.83 -42.98 -0.52
N LEU A 661 -2.54 -43.61 0.63
CA LEU A 661 -2.49 -42.90 1.92
C LEU A 661 -1.38 -41.82 1.92
N ALA A 662 -0.21 -42.15 1.38
CA ALA A 662 0.93 -41.24 1.34
C ALA A 662 0.95 -40.39 0.06
N ILE A 663 1.19 -39.09 0.19
CA ILE A 663 1.50 -38.22 -0.94
C ILE A 663 2.98 -38.39 -1.30
N GLY A 664 3.23 -38.79 -2.55
CA GLY A 664 4.56 -39.03 -3.11
C GLY A 664 5.36 -37.75 -3.38
N GLY A 665 6.68 -37.90 -3.57
CA GLY A 665 7.58 -36.78 -3.88
C GLY A 665 7.21 -36.06 -5.19
N GLU A 666 6.79 -36.77 -6.22
CA GLU A 666 6.40 -36.18 -7.52
C GLU A 666 5.21 -35.22 -7.39
N VAL A 667 4.16 -35.64 -6.67
CA VAL A 667 2.98 -34.80 -6.42
C VAL A 667 3.35 -33.58 -5.57
N MET A 668 4.22 -33.76 -4.56
CA MET A 668 4.68 -32.65 -3.72
C MET A 668 5.52 -31.64 -4.50
N ALA A 669 6.49 -32.11 -5.31
CA ALA A 669 7.31 -31.24 -6.16
C ALA A 669 6.44 -30.41 -7.10
N MET A 670 5.50 -31.07 -7.80
CA MET A 670 4.56 -30.42 -8.70
C MET A 670 3.67 -29.40 -7.98
N ALA A 671 3.20 -29.70 -6.77
CA ALA A 671 2.39 -28.77 -5.97
C ALA A 671 3.19 -27.57 -5.47
N ILE A 672 4.45 -27.74 -5.07
CA ILE A 672 5.36 -26.66 -4.69
C ILE A 672 5.61 -25.76 -5.91
N GLU A 673 5.98 -26.33 -7.05
CA GLU A 673 6.23 -25.58 -8.28
C GLU A 673 4.98 -24.80 -8.75
N TRP A 674 3.81 -25.42 -8.64
CA TRP A 674 2.54 -24.75 -8.92
C TRP A 674 2.30 -23.58 -7.95
N THR A 675 2.53 -23.80 -6.66
CA THR A 675 2.33 -22.77 -5.63
C THR A 675 3.30 -21.60 -5.79
N GLN A 676 4.56 -21.88 -6.16
CA GLN A 676 5.52 -20.84 -6.53
C GLN A 676 5.02 -20.00 -7.72
N TRP A 677 4.40 -20.64 -8.72
CA TRP A 677 3.81 -19.92 -9.83
C TRP A 677 2.60 -19.07 -9.40
N GLU A 678 1.67 -19.61 -8.61
CA GLU A 678 0.51 -18.87 -8.07
C GLU A 678 0.92 -17.66 -7.23
N LEU A 679 1.88 -17.86 -6.33
CA LEU A 679 2.48 -16.80 -5.52
C LEU A 679 3.10 -15.74 -6.43
N GLY A 680 3.87 -16.16 -7.43
CA GLY A 680 4.44 -15.26 -8.43
C GLY A 680 3.39 -14.41 -9.16
N GLN A 681 2.28 -15.01 -9.60
CA GLN A 681 1.18 -14.26 -10.23
C GLN A 681 0.56 -13.24 -9.28
N THR A 682 0.42 -13.60 -8.01
CA THR A 682 -0.12 -12.72 -6.96
C THR A 682 0.80 -11.52 -6.69
N LEU A 683 2.10 -11.77 -6.50
CA LEU A 683 3.10 -10.73 -6.27
C LEU A 683 3.20 -9.77 -7.47
N LEU A 684 3.18 -10.30 -8.70
CA LEU A 684 3.11 -9.49 -9.91
C LEU A 684 1.87 -8.61 -9.93
N GLU A 685 0.71 -9.15 -9.52
CA GLU A 685 -0.52 -8.37 -9.46
C GLU A 685 -0.41 -7.24 -8.43
N TYR A 686 0.11 -7.50 -7.23
CA TYR A 686 0.34 -6.46 -6.22
C TYR A 686 1.25 -5.33 -6.73
N GLN A 687 2.36 -5.68 -7.39
CA GLN A 687 3.23 -4.70 -8.03
C GLN A 687 2.49 -3.91 -9.11
N ARG A 688 1.70 -4.57 -9.97
CA ARG A 688 0.88 -3.90 -10.99
C ARG A 688 -0.19 -3.00 -10.39
N LEU A 689 -0.69 -3.30 -9.20
CA LEU A 689 -1.71 -2.46 -8.56
C LEU A 689 -1.09 -1.29 -7.79
N GLY A 690 0.25 -1.23 -7.67
CA GLY A 690 0.93 -0.24 -6.84
C GLY A 690 0.52 -0.41 -5.39
N LEU A 691 0.50 -1.67 -4.92
CA LEU A 691 0.27 -2.09 -3.53
C LEU A 691 1.60 -2.41 -2.82
N THR A 692 2.71 -2.19 -3.52
CA THR A 692 4.09 -2.30 -3.03
C THR A 692 4.70 -0.91 -2.96
N ASP A 693 5.73 -0.73 -2.13
CA ASP A 693 6.38 0.57 -1.86
C ASP A 693 7.31 1.05 -2.99
N ASP A 694 6.99 0.72 -4.25
CA ASP A 694 7.79 1.09 -5.42
C ASP A 694 6.90 1.51 -6.60
N PRO A 695 6.48 2.79 -6.64
CA PRO A 695 5.63 3.34 -7.70
C PRO A 695 6.31 3.37 -9.07
N GLU A 696 7.64 3.54 -9.11
CA GLU A 696 8.40 3.57 -10.35
C GLU A 696 8.47 2.19 -10.99
N LEU A 697 8.85 1.17 -10.22
CA LEU A 697 8.87 -0.22 -10.68
C LEU A 697 7.49 -0.67 -11.16
N SER A 698 6.43 -0.24 -10.46
CA SER A 698 5.04 -0.48 -10.86
C SER A 698 4.74 0.13 -12.23
N ARG A 699 5.23 1.33 -12.51
CA ARG A 699 5.05 2.02 -13.79
C ARG A 699 5.84 1.34 -14.91
N ILE A 700 7.09 0.95 -14.65
CA ILE A 700 7.93 0.25 -15.62
C ILE A 700 7.32 -1.12 -15.98
N LEU A 701 6.88 -1.90 -14.99
CA LEU A 701 6.24 -3.20 -15.23
C LEU A 701 4.96 -3.05 -16.07
N LYS A 702 4.09 -2.08 -15.77
CA LYS A 702 2.89 -1.78 -16.57
C LYS A 702 3.24 -1.35 -17.99
N PHE A 703 4.32 -0.59 -18.16
CA PHE A 703 4.79 -0.16 -19.48
C PHE A 703 5.20 -1.37 -20.32
N ILE A 704 6.03 -2.25 -19.75
CA ILE A 704 6.47 -3.49 -20.39
C ILE A 704 5.23 -4.34 -20.76
N ASP A 705 4.32 -4.60 -19.81
CA ASP A 705 3.08 -5.34 -20.08
C ASP A 705 2.24 -4.73 -21.21
N LYS A 706 2.21 -3.40 -21.32
CA LYS A 706 1.41 -2.72 -22.35
C LYS A 706 2.02 -2.82 -23.75
N PHE A 707 3.34 -2.72 -23.84
CA PHE A 707 4.04 -2.50 -25.11
C PHE A 707 4.91 -3.66 -25.59
N GLU A 708 5.09 -4.71 -24.77
CA GLU A 708 5.68 -5.97 -25.20
C GLU A 708 4.98 -6.51 -26.47
N GLY A 709 5.78 -6.87 -27.47
CA GLY A 709 5.28 -7.37 -28.75
C GLY A 709 4.65 -6.32 -29.69
N LYS A 710 4.65 -5.01 -29.35
CA LYS A 710 4.03 -3.95 -30.18
C LYS A 710 4.96 -3.22 -31.15
N GLY A 711 6.19 -3.71 -31.32
CA GLY A 711 7.18 -3.07 -32.20
C GLY A 711 7.74 -1.77 -31.61
N TRP A 712 8.07 -0.81 -32.47
CA TRP A 712 8.63 0.49 -32.08
C TRP A 712 7.61 1.38 -31.36
N ILE A 713 8.02 1.90 -30.20
CA ILE A 713 7.21 2.70 -29.29
C ILE A 713 7.68 4.16 -29.39
N THR A 714 6.74 5.07 -29.57
CA THR A 714 6.99 6.51 -29.66
C THR A 714 6.52 7.25 -28.41
N ALA A 715 7.09 8.42 -28.10
CA ALA A 715 6.63 9.26 -26.98
C ALA A 715 5.12 9.57 -27.05
N ARG A 716 4.56 9.70 -28.27
CA ARG A 716 3.10 9.89 -28.47
C ARG A 716 2.27 8.68 -28.05
N MET A 717 2.80 7.47 -28.21
CA MET A 717 2.13 6.25 -27.73
C MET A 717 2.18 6.18 -26.20
N VAL A 718 3.31 6.59 -25.60
CA VAL A 718 3.48 6.63 -24.14
C VAL A 718 2.56 7.69 -23.52
N ASP A 719 2.49 8.89 -24.10
CA ASP A 719 1.58 9.97 -23.68
C ASP A 719 0.12 9.51 -23.62
N ARG A 720 -0.35 8.79 -24.66
CA ARG A 720 -1.71 8.24 -24.70
C ARG A 720 -1.97 7.12 -23.69
N TRP A 721 -0.91 6.44 -23.23
CA TRP A 721 -0.99 5.40 -22.21
C TRP A 721 -0.87 5.97 -20.79
N TRP A 722 -0.23 7.13 -20.63
CA TRP A 722 -0.02 7.77 -19.34
C TRP A 722 -1.37 8.18 -18.72
N SER A 723 -1.64 7.71 -17.50
CA SER A 723 -2.93 7.91 -16.83
C SER A 723 -2.95 9.07 -15.83
N THR A 724 -1.78 9.46 -15.31
CA THR A 724 -1.68 10.49 -14.26
C THR A 724 -1.65 11.89 -14.87
N LYS A 725 -2.41 12.84 -14.28
CA LYS A 725 -2.45 14.24 -14.73
C LYS A 725 -1.71 15.16 -13.75
N PRO A 726 -1.02 16.21 -14.24
CA PRO A 726 -0.79 16.53 -15.65
C PRO A 726 0.11 15.49 -16.33
N HIS A 727 -0.03 15.34 -17.66
CA HIS A 727 0.83 14.45 -18.41
C HIS A 727 2.26 15.01 -18.46
N PRO A 728 3.31 14.16 -18.38
CA PRO A 728 4.68 14.60 -18.56
C PRO A 728 4.90 15.19 -19.96
N PRO A 729 5.74 16.22 -20.10
CA PRO A 729 6.15 16.74 -21.39
C PRO A 729 6.93 15.70 -22.20
N ALA A 730 6.99 15.89 -23.52
CA ALA A 730 7.53 14.88 -24.44
C ALA A 730 9.01 14.51 -24.20
N ASN A 731 9.81 15.41 -23.61
CA ASN A 731 11.18 15.14 -23.19
C ASN A 731 11.24 14.13 -22.04
N GLU A 732 10.46 14.35 -20.97
CA GLU A 732 10.39 13.43 -19.82
C GLU A 732 9.88 12.03 -20.23
N LEU A 733 8.94 11.96 -21.19
CA LEU A 733 8.51 10.67 -21.74
C LEU A 733 9.63 9.93 -22.48
N ARG A 734 10.49 10.65 -23.20
CA ARG A 734 11.65 10.06 -23.88
C ARG A 734 12.74 9.65 -22.90
N GLU A 735 12.95 10.42 -21.83
CA GLU A 735 13.85 10.06 -20.72
C GLU A 735 13.39 8.78 -20.02
N PHE A 736 12.09 8.68 -19.72
CA PHE A 736 11.51 7.44 -19.18
C PHE A 736 11.71 6.24 -20.12
N MET A 737 11.46 6.42 -21.42
CA MET A 737 11.75 5.37 -22.42
C MET A 737 13.24 4.98 -22.44
N ALA A 738 14.13 5.97 -22.38
CA ALA A 738 15.57 5.75 -22.37
C ALA A 738 16.03 5.01 -21.10
N LYS A 739 15.43 5.30 -19.94
CA LYS A 739 15.69 4.57 -18.69
C LYS A 739 15.39 3.08 -18.85
N ILE A 740 14.28 2.71 -19.49
CA ILE A 740 13.94 1.29 -19.74
C ILE A 740 14.98 0.61 -20.65
N ALA A 741 15.49 1.33 -21.66
CA ALA A 741 16.57 0.82 -22.51
C ALA A 741 17.89 0.67 -21.72
N LYS A 742 18.25 1.65 -20.87
CA LYS A 742 19.42 1.57 -19.99
C LYS A 742 19.37 0.39 -19.01
N LEU A 743 18.18 0.07 -18.49
CA LEU A 743 17.96 -1.09 -17.62
C LEU A 743 18.11 -2.45 -18.37
N GLY A 744 18.24 -2.44 -19.70
CA GLY A 744 18.46 -3.63 -20.53
C GLY A 744 17.18 -4.32 -21.01
N TYR A 745 16.01 -3.69 -20.88
CA TYR A 745 14.72 -4.29 -21.24
C TYR A 745 14.13 -3.76 -22.54
N ALA A 746 14.81 -2.83 -23.20
CA ALA A 746 14.44 -2.30 -24.51
C ALA A 746 15.68 -1.92 -25.33
N ILE A 747 15.51 -1.84 -26.65
CA ILE A 747 16.53 -1.29 -27.57
C ILE A 747 16.04 0.04 -28.13
N GLY A 748 16.94 1.02 -28.25
CA GLY A 748 16.68 2.31 -28.90
C GLY A 748 16.91 2.24 -30.41
N ASN A 749 16.36 3.19 -31.16
CA ASN A 749 16.55 3.31 -32.62
C ASN A 749 17.74 4.21 -33.03
N ASP A 750 18.78 4.29 -32.19
CA ASP A 750 20.00 5.10 -32.39
C ASP A 750 19.78 6.61 -32.59
N LYS A 751 18.59 7.13 -32.29
CA LYS A 751 18.33 8.57 -32.23
C LYS A 751 18.64 9.10 -30.82
N PRO A 752 19.06 10.37 -30.68
CA PRO A 752 19.27 10.97 -29.36
C PRO A 752 17.92 11.19 -28.65
N THR A 753 17.93 11.18 -27.31
CA THR A 753 16.72 11.24 -26.47
C THR A 753 15.98 12.57 -26.53
N ASP A 754 16.65 13.64 -26.96
CA ASP A 754 16.04 14.95 -27.25
C ASP A 754 15.28 14.97 -28.59
N SER A 755 15.50 13.98 -29.47
CA SER A 755 14.88 13.90 -30.78
C SER A 755 13.41 13.48 -30.72
N SER A 756 12.56 14.15 -31.51
CA SER A 756 11.18 13.71 -31.78
C SER A 756 11.09 12.36 -32.49
N GLN A 757 12.20 11.87 -33.04
CA GLN A 757 12.31 10.57 -33.70
C GLN A 757 12.78 9.45 -32.75
N TYR A 758 13.05 9.73 -31.48
CA TYR A 758 13.46 8.69 -30.52
C TYR A 758 12.35 7.66 -30.30
N GLN A 759 12.73 6.39 -30.44
CA GLN A 759 11.84 5.24 -30.25
C GLN A 759 12.58 4.13 -29.52
N ILE A 760 11.82 3.33 -28.77
CA ILE A 760 12.33 2.10 -28.17
C ILE A 760 11.48 0.90 -28.60
N GLN A 761 12.06 -0.29 -28.58
CA GLN A 761 11.34 -1.54 -28.73
C GLN A 761 11.64 -2.42 -27.53
N ILE A 762 10.59 -2.88 -26.82
CA ILE A 762 10.75 -3.83 -25.71
C ILE A 762 11.34 -5.12 -26.24
N LEU A 763 12.37 -5.63 -25.57
CA LEU A 763 12.94 -6.93 -25.88
C LEU A 763 11.92 -8.01 -25.50
N GLY A 764 11.42 -8.76 -26.49
CA GLY A 764 10.73 -10.03 -26.21
C GLY A 764 11.76 -11.03 -25.70
N LYS A 765 11.35 -12.01 -24.88
CA LYS A 765 12.23 -13.11 -24.47
C LYS A 765 13.06 -13.59 -25.67
N CYS A 766 14.39 -13.51 -25.55
CA CYS A 766 15.29 -14.30 -26.37
C CYS A 766 14.86 -15.76 -26.19
N THR A 767 14.18 -16.32 -27.19
CA THR A 767 14.18 -17.77 -27.37
C THR A 767 15.62 -18.17 -27.68
N ASP A 768 16.08 -19.20 -26.98
CA ASP A 768 17.44 -19.70 -26.96
C ASP A 768 18.24 -19.52 -28.26
N ASN A 769 19.43 -18.98 -28.08
CA ASN A 769 20.46 -18.82 -29.10
C ASN A 769 21.15 -20.19 -29.37
N THR A 770 20.37 -21.21 -29.76
CA THR A 770 20.89 -22.56 -30.06
C THR A 770 20.71 -23.01 -31.53
N ASP A 771 20.12 -22.20 -32.41
CA ASP A 771 19.93 -22.56 -33.83
C ASP A 771 20.89 -21.84 -34.82
N LYS A 772 22.08 -21.45 -34.36
CA LYS A 772 23.18 -21.00 -35.25
C LYS A 772 24.44 -21.83 -35.09
N ALA A 773 24.31 -23.15 -35.24
CA ALA A 773 25.45 -24.04 -35.50
C ALA A 773 25.01 -25.32 -36.22
N SER A 774 24.37 -25.21 -37.39
CA SER A 774 24.24 -26.34 -38.33
C SER A 774 23.78 -25.90 -39.73
N VAL A 775 24.50 -24.96 -40.36
CA VAL A 775 24.58 -24.89 -41.83
C VAL A 775 25.99 -24.46 -42.24
N SER A 776 26.90 -25.44 -42.24
CA SER A 776 28.02 -25.58 -43.18
C SER A 776 28.57 -26.99 -43.08
#